data_AF-A0AAE1TGL6-F1
#
_entry.id   AF-A0AAE1TGL6-F1
#
_cell.length_a   1.000
_cell.length_b   1.000
_cell.length_c   1.000
_cell.angle_alpha   90.00
_cell.angle_beta   90.00
_cell.angle_gamma   90.00
#
_symmetry.space_group_name_H-M   'P 1'
#
loop_
_entity.id
_entity.type
_entity.pdbx_description
1 polymer ?
#
loop_
_entity_poly.entity_id
_entity_poly.type
_entity_poly.pdbx_seq_one_letter_code
_entity_poly.pdbx_strand_id
1 'polypeptide(L)'
;MTTTTAIFLALISLLSHLLVLTAQPDFFFHKCFNESGNYTKPSAYHTNLNTLLSNFTSDTKIDYGFYNYSNGETPNRVNALGMCRGDVKPDSCRSCLNNAITLLPNLCPYQKEAFGYYDLCMFRYASRQMFGIYQDHDFQNYSGNQTDAVDANKYKDSAIKLLHSLKERAKVGEGSYHKVAAGNATADQSQAAYGLVQCTPDLNEQDCFDCLTDSIFYIPNCCQDKVGGRVIKLNCNIRFENFLFFDPAHINSVQLPLSPADLSPPTDSTSSQGGSKKSRTTVIAVVLIGTLVAVLILFFIIKRSKKTHGIEAVRKDDDEMKPTDQMLQIDLNTIKLATDNFSDANKLGKGGFGPVYKGRLPDGQEVAVKMLSKHSSQGDLEFKTEVMLLAKLHHRNLVRLLGFCLEKTEKLLIYELLPNKSLDFFLFDPNQQAYLNWIERFKIIRGIARGLLYLHQDSRLRIIHRDLKASNILLDEELNPKISDFGTARLFKVDQTRSNTNRIVGTFGYMAPEYVLYGQCSVKSDVYSFGILVLEIISGKKNNSTFHADSTESLDLLNFGWKNWREGTASSIVDPVLRNGTRNEIMRCIHIALLCVQENAADRPTMASVSFMLNSFSSSLPLPSERRFLVNYSSSSQTMALRHESSETTRSSDEHGSNSNQPSRNDLSITELYPR
;
A
#
# COMPACT_ATOMS: atom_id res chain seq x y z
N MET A 1 37.95 -8.90 45.23
CA MET A 1 38.28 -8.70 43.80
C MET A 1 39.69 -8.14 43.74
N THR A 2 40.62 -8.84 43.09
CA THR A 2 42.04 -8.44 43.04
C THR A 2 42.20 -7.20 42.15
N THR A 3 43.16 -6.34 42.48
CA THR A 3 43.47 -5.07 41.77
C THR A 3 43.60 -5.22 40.25
N THR A 4 44.04 -6.39 39.77
CA THR A 4 44.10 -6.75 38.34
C THR A 4 42.72 -6.81 37.67
N THR A 5 41.69 -7.31 38.36
CA THR A 5 40.31 -7.34 37.81
C THR A 5 39.69 -5.95 37.70
N ALA A 6 40.01 -5.04 38.63
CA ALA A 6 39.52 -3.65 38.58
C ALA A 6 40.16 -2.86 37.43
N ILE A 7 41.46 -3.05 37.19
CA ILE A 7 42.20 -2.40 36.09
C ILE A 7 41.70 -2.92 34.74
N PHE A 8 41.43 -4.22 34.62
CA PHE A 8 40.90 -4.82 33.39
C PHE A 8 39.49 -4.31 33.06
N LEU A 9 38.62 -4.18 34.06
CA LEU A 9 37.28 -3.61 33.89
C LEU A 9 37.31 -2.11 33.56
N ALA A 10 38.25 -1.35 34.15
CA ALA A 10 38.44 0.06 33.83
C ALA A 10 38.96 0.27 32.40
N LEU A 11 39.87 -0.60 31.93
CA LEU A 11 40.35 -0.59 30.54
C LEU A 11 39.25 -0.96 29.55
N ILE A 12 38.41 -1.96 29.84
CA ILE A 12 37.25 -2.31 29.01
C ILE A 12 36.24 -1.17 28.98
N SER A 13 35.98 -0.51 30.11
CA SER A 13 35.11 0.68 30.18
C SER A 13 35.68 1.83 29.36
N LEU A 14 36.99 2.11 29.46
CA LEU A 14 37.66 3.17 28.70
C LEU A 14 37.68 2.86 27.18
N LEU A 15 37.95 1.61 26.79
CA LEU A 15 37.87 1.14 25.41
C LEU A 15 36.44 1.19 24.86
N SER A 16 35.44 0.86 25.67
CA SER A 16 34.03 0.99 25.29
C SER A 16 33.59 2.45 25.13
N HIS A 17 34.13 3.38 25.94
CA HIS A 17 33.86 4.81 25.78
C HIS A 17 34.62 5.43 24.61
N LEU A 18 35.83 4.96 24.28
CA LEU A 18 36.54 5.37 23.07
C LEU A 18 35.89 4.85 21.78
N LEU A 19 35.31 3.65 21.79
CA LEU A 19 34.56 3.09 20.65
C LEU A 19 33.24 3.83 20.37
N VAL A 20 32.63 4.46 21.39
CA VAL A 20 31.38 5.21 21.25
C VAL A 20 31.59 6.64 20.72
N LEU A 21 32.82 7.18 20.77
CA LEU A 21 33.11 8.56 20.37
C LEU A 21 33.43 8.75 18.87
N THR A 22 33.45 7.67 18.05
CA THR A 22 33.84 7.79 16.63
C THR A 22 32.98 7.01 15.64
N ALA A 23 31.94 6.29 16.08
CA ALA A 23 31.02 5.64 15.16
C ALA A 23 29.99 6.66 14.65
N GLN A 24 30.04 6.99 13.36
CA GLN A 24 28.93 7.68 12.69
C GLN A 24 27.66 6.82 12.88
N PRO A 25 26.51 7.41 13.24
CA PRO A 25 25.28 6.64 13.40
C PRO A 25 24.89 6.01 12.07
N ASP A 26 24.47 4.74 12.09
CA ASP A 26 23.97 4.07 10.90
C ASP A 26 22.61 4.65 10.46
N PHE A 27 22.35 4.66 9.16
CA PHE A 27 21.04 5.03 8.63
C PHE A 27 19.95 4.11 9.18
N PHE A 28 18.80 4.69 9.52
CA PHE A 28 17.60 3.90 9.78
C PHE A 28 17.19 3.10 8.55
N PHE A 29 17.33 3.70 7.36
CA PHE A 29 17.14 3.04 6.08
C PHE A 29 18.02 3.68 5.00
N HIS A 30 18.60 2.88 4.11
CA HIS A 30 19.27 3.37 2.90
C HIS A 30 18.99 2.46 1.70
N LYS A 31 19.07 3.01 0.48
CA LYS A 31 18.94 2.27 -0.78
C LYS A 31 19.95 2.78 -1.80
N CYS A 32 20.69 1.86 -2.41
CA CYS A 32 21.53 2.11 -3.57
C CYS A 32 20.78 1.66 -4.84
N PHE A 33 20.57 2.55 -5.81
CA PHE A 33 19.79 2.26 -7.01
C PHE A 33 20.70 1.82 -8.15
N ASN A 34 20.90 0.51 -8.29
CA ASN A 34 21.75 -0.06 -9.35
C ASN A 34 21.18 0.13 -10.76
N GLU A 35 19.85 0.22 -10.88
CA GLU A 35 19.14 0.37 -12.16
C GLU A 35 19.34 1.76 -12.78
N SER A 36 19.68 2.77 -11.96
CA SER A 36 19.93 4.15 -12.39
C SER A 36 21.36 4.37 -12.94
N GLY A 37 22.13 3.28 -13.11
CA GLY A 37 23.47 3.28 -13.66
C GLY A 37 24.57 3.47 -12.62
N ASN A 38 25.78 3.03 -12.98
CA ASN A 38 26.97 3.09 -12.14
C ASN A 38 28.02 4.06 -12.71
N TYR A 39 28.93 4.52 -11.85
CA TYR A 39 30.12 5.30 -12.22
C TYR A 39 31.39 4.63 -11.66
N THR A 40 32.53 4.91 -12.30
CA THR A 40 33.84 4.40 -11.87
C THR A 40 34.59 5.44 -11.02
N LYS A 41 35.52 4.98 -10.19
CA LYS A 41 36.40 5.85 -9.39
C LYS A 41 37.84 5.74 -9.92
N PRO A 42 38.50 6.86 -10.34
CA PRO A 42 37.97 8.22 -10.50
C PRO A 42 37.19 8.41 -11.82
N SER A 43 36.18 9.31 -11.82
CA SER A 43 35.45 9.76 -13.02
C SER A 43 34.95 11.20 -12.85
N ALA A 44 34.56 11.87 -13.94
CA ALA A 44 33.99 13.22 -13.89
C ALA A 44 32.74 13.30 -12.99
N TYR A 45 31.86 12.29 -13.06
CA TYR A 45 30.71 12.17 -12.15
C TYR A 45 31.15 12.06 -10.68
N HIS A 46 32.17 11.25 -10.38
CA HIS A 46 32.70 11.13 -9.01
C HIS A 46 33.20 12.48 -8.49
N THR A 47 33.94 13.24 -9.30
CA THR A 47 34.46 14.56 -8.92
C THR A 47 33.32 15.55 -8.67
N ASN A 48 32.32 15.59 -9.55
CA ASN A 48 31.15 16.45 -9.39
C ASN A 48 30.34 16.11 -8.14
N LEU A 49 30.16 14.82 -7.84
CA LEU A 49 29.50 14.36 -6.62
C LEU A 49 30.28 14.84 -5.39
N ASN A 50 31.58 14.56 -5.30
CA ASN A 50 32.39 14.99 -4.15
C ASN A 50 32.37 16.51 -3.94
N THR A 51 32.43 17.28 -5.04
CA THR A 51 32.41 18.75 -5.01
C THR A 51 31.07 19.29 -4.53
N LEU A 52 29.98 18.65 -4.94
CA LEU A 52 28.64 19.00 -4.47
C LEU A 52 28.48 18.68 -2.98
N LEU A 53 28.92 17.50 -2.56
CA LEU A 53 28.78 17.05 -1.17
C LEU A 53 29.60 17.90 -0.21
N SER A 54 30.84 18.26 -0.54
CA SER A 54 31.70 19.04 0.37
C SER A 54 31.13 20.42 0.75
N ASN A 55 30.27 20.98 -0.10
CA ASN A 55 29.65 22.29 0.12
C ASN A 55 28.14 22.21 0.45
N PHE A 56 27.59 21.00 0.61
CA PHE A 56 26.14 20.79 0.62
C PHE A 56 25.40 21.54 1.75
N THR A 57 25.99 21.65 2.93
CA THR A 57 25.40 22.39 4.08
C THR A 57 26.14 23.70 4.38
N SER A 58 26.87 24.26 3.41
CA SER A 58 27.71 25.45 3.62
C SER A 58 26.89 26.73 3.77
N ASP A 59 25.70 26.79 3.17
CA ASP A 59 24.80 27.93 3.31
C ASP A 59 24.11 27.91 4.68
N THR A 60 24.63 28.75 5.58
CA THR A 60 24.12 28.91 6.94
C THR A 60 22.88 29.79 7.01
N LYS A 61 22.49 30.46 5.92
CA LYS A 61 21.25 31.25 5.84
C LYS A 61 20.00 30.37 5.70
N ILE A 62 20.17 29.12 5.28
CA ILE A 62 19.09 28.14 5.26
C ILE A 62 18.83 27.68 6.70
N ASP A 63 17.73 28.16 7.27
CA ASP A 63 17.24 27.84 8.61
C ASP A 63 16.04 26.87 8.61
N TYR A 64 15.45 26.62 7.44
CA TYR A 64 14.31 25.73 7.23
C TYR A 64 14.67 24.28 6.84
N GLY A 65 15.97 23.96 6.83
CA GLY A 65 16.45 22.58 6.77
C GLY A 65 16.21 21.82 5.47
N PHE A 66 15.98 22.50 4.34
CA PHE A 66 15.89 21.89 3.01
C PHE A 66 16.96 22.45 2.07
N TYR A 67 17.68 21.54 1.41
CA TYR A 67 18.82 21.83 0.55
C TYR A 67 18.68 21.10 -0.77
N ASN A 68 18.81 21.79 -1.90
CA ASN A 68 18.75 21.20 -3.24
C ASN A 68 19.80 21.84 -4.17
N TYR A 69 20.81 21.08 -4.55
CA TYR A 69 21.91 21.59 -5.37
C TYR A 69 22.21 20.68 -6.55
N SER A 70 22.74 21.27 -7.62
CA SER A 70 23.27 20.56 -8.78
C SER A 70 24.73 20.92 -9.01
N ASN A 71 25.50 19.99 -9.57
CA ASN A 71 26.87 20.24 -9.99
C ASN A 71 27.21 19.45 -11.26
N GLY A 72 27.99 20.08 -12.16
CA GLY A 72 28.38 19.51 -13.44
C GLY A 72 27.31 19.57 -14.53
N GLU A 73 27.69 19.14 -15.73
CA GLU A 73 26.86 19.12 -16.94
C GLU A 73 26.61 17.69 -17.44
N THR A 74 25.58 17.50 -18.27
CA THR A 74 25.27 16.23 -18.92
C THR A 74 26.48 15.74 -19.73
N PRO A 75 26.92 14.47 -19.60
CA PRO A 75 26.26 13.34 -18.92
C PRO A 75 26.70 13.11 -17.45
N ASN A 76 27.52 14.00 -16.89
CA ASN A 76 28.13 13.87 -15.56
C ASN A 76 27.49 14.77 -14.48
N ARG A 77 26.30 15.32 -14.76
CA ARG A 77 25.55 16.14 -13.81
C ARG A 77 25.12 15.30 -12.60
N VAL A 78 25.22 15.90 -11.42
CA VAL A 78 24.76 15.36 -10.15
C VAL A 78 23.74 16.32 -9.57
N ASN A 79 22.62 15.79 -9.09
CA ASN A 79 21.65 16.51 -8.29
C ASN A 79 21.65 15.88 -6.89
N ALA A 80 21.61 16.70 -5.83
CA ALA A 80 21.39 16.20 -4.47
C ALA A 80 20.33 17.01 -3.74
N LEU A 81 19.60 16.33 -2.85
CA LEU A 81 18.52 16.86 -2.03
C LEU A 81 18.67 16.34 -0.60
N GLY A 82 18.54 17.25 0.36
CA GLY A 82 18.56 16.94 1.79
C GLY A 82 17.44 17.67 2.50
N MET A 83 16.75 16.99 3.41
CA MET A 83 15.64 17.56 4.16
C MET A 83 15.69 17.09 5.61
N CYS A 84 15.60 18.02 6.55
CA CYS A 84 15.45 17.73 7.96
C CYS A 84 13.99 17.67 8.37
N ARG A 85 13.68 16.93 9.44
CA ARG A 85 12.34 16.92 10.04
C ARG A 85 12.03 18.33 10.56
N GLY A 86 10.81 18.81 10.35
CA GLY A 86 10.45 20.23 10.54
C GLY A 86 10.55 20.78 11.97
N ASP A 87 10.78 19.92 12.97
CA ASP A 87 11.02 20.29 14.38
C ASP A 87 12.52 20.33 14.76
N VAL A 88 13.42 20.07 13.81
CA VAL A 88 14.86 19.96 14.06
C VAL A 88 15.54 21.33 13.89
N LYS A 89 16.27 21.77 14.93
CA LYS A 89 17.03 23.03 14.91
C LYS A 89 18.11 23.05 13.81
N PRO A 90 18.45 24.23 13.26
CA PRO A 90 19.39 24.35 12.14
C PRO A 90 20.75 23.65 12.36
N ASP A 91 21.36 23.76 13.55
CA ASP A 91 22.66 23.12 13.82
C ASP A 91 22.58 21.59 13.85
N SER A 92 21.52 21.04 14.47
CA SER A 92 21.26 19.60 14.49
C SER A 92 20.91 19.07 13.11
N CYS A 93 20.19 19.86 12.31
CA CYS A 93 19.88 19.57 10.92
C CYS A 93 21.15 19.46 10.07
N ARG A 94 22.02 20.49 10.12
CA ARG A 94 23.32 20.49 9.42
C ARG A 94 24.20 19.34 9.86
N SER A 95 24.26 19.03 11.16
CA SER A 95 25.01 17.88 11.68
C SER A 95 24.49 16.55 11.10
N CYS A 96 23.17 16.35 11.07
CA CYS A 96 22.55 15.15 10.50
C CYS A 96 22.86 15.01 9.00
N LEU A 97 22.72 16.09 8.23
CA LEU A 97 23.01 16.09 6.80
C LEU A 97 24.50 15.87 6.53
N ASN A 98 25.41 16.46 7.32
CA ASN A 98 26.86 16.23 7.21
C ASN A 98 27.24 14.77 7.43
N ASN A 99 26.59 14.10 8.38
CA ASN A 99 26.74 12.65 8.55
C ASN A 99 26.20 11.90 7.33
N ALA A 100 25.05 12.31 6.78
CA ALA A 100 24.42 11.65 5.66
C ALA A 100 25.25 11.74 4.37
N ILE A 101 25.78 12.93 4.03
CA ILE A 101 26.63 13.13 2.85
C ILE A 101 27.96 12.40 2.95
N THR A 102 28.43 12.11 4.16
CA THR A 102 29.66 11.36 4.39
C THR A 102 29.41 9.85 4.30
N LEU A 103 28.35 9.35 4.94
CA LEU A 103 28.08 7.92 5.05
C LEU A 103 27.48 7.32 3.76
N LEU A 104 26.54 8.02 3.11
CA LEU A 104 25.79 7.44 1.98
C LEU A 104 26.69 7.06 0.78
N PRO A 105 27.68 7.88 0.34
CA PRO A 105 28.60 7.49 -0.72
C PRO A 105 29.56 6.36 -0.35
N ASN A 106 29.78 6.11 0.95
CA ASN A 106 30.56 4.97 1.42
C ASN A 106 29.74 3.67 1.34
N LEU A 107 28.43 3.75 1.64
CA LEU A 107 27.50 2.62 1.54
C LEU A 107 27.11 2.31 0.08
N CYS A 108 27.01 3.33 -0.77
CA CYS A 108 26.69 3.22 -2.19
C CYS A 108 27.87 3.69 -3.07
N PRO A 109 28.99 2.94 -3.10
CA PRO A 109 30.27 3.44 -3.64
C PRO A 109 30.31 3.65 -5.15
N TYR A 110 29.36 3.11 -5.93
CA TYR A 110 29.42 3.14 -7.39
C TYR A 110 28.12 3.59 -8.05
N GLN A 111 27.04 3.77 -7.30
CA GLN A 111 25.71 4.05 -7.86
C GLN A 111 25.53 5.52 -8.16
N LYS A 112 24.96 5.84 -9.32
CA LYS A 112 24.59 7.23 -9.70
C LYS A 112 23.30 7.71 -9.03
N GLU A 113 22.65 6.89 -8.22
CA GLU A 113 21.51 7.27 -7.40
C GLU A 113 21.49 6.52 -6.07
N ALA A 114 21.27 7.25 -4.98
CA ALA A 114 21.19 6.70 -3.64
C ALA A 114 20.28 7.54 -2.74
N PHE A 115 19.71 6.89 -1.73
CA PHE A 115 18.84 7.49 -0.72
C PHE A 115 19.23 6.99 0.68
N GLY A 116 19.29 7.89 1.66
CA GLY A 116 19.51 7.58 3.06
C GLY A 116 18.56 8.37 3.97
N TYR A 117 18.08 7.72 5.02
CA TYR A 117 17.13 8.26 5.99
C TYR A 117 17.59 8.03 7.43
N TYR A 118 17.70 9.12 8.18
CA TYR A 118 17.82 9.15 9.64
C TYR A 118 16.49 9.64 10.25
N ASP A 119 16.33 9.48 11.56
CA ASP A 119 15.14 10.00 12.27
C ASP A 119 14.97 11.53 12.17
N LEU A 120 16.09 12.25 12.00
CA LEU A 120 16.14 13.71 12.00
C LEU A 120 16.27 14.32 10.60
N CYS A 121 16.76 13.56 9.62
CA CYS A 121 16.95 14.06 8.25
C CYS A 121 17.03 12.93 7.22
N MET A 122 16.82 13.28 5.96
CA MET A 122 17.00 12.43 4.80
C MET A 122 17.92 13.09 3.77
N PHE A 123 18.64 12.28 3.01
CA PHE A 123 19.56 12.74 1.99
C PHE A 123 19.52 11.81 0.77
N ARG A 124 19.53 12.38 -0.43
CA ARG A 124 19.58 11.63 -1.69
C ARG A 124 20.37 12.37 -2.76
N TYR A 125 20.99 11.61 -3.66
CA TYR A 125 21.58 12.14 -4.88
C TYR A 125 21.21 11.29 -6.08
N ALA A 126 21.18 11.89 -7.27
CA ALA A 126 20.86 11.22 -8.53
C ALA A 126 21.53 11.93 -9.72
N SER A 127 21.81 11.21 -10.80
CA SER A 127 22.24 11.82 -12.08
C SER A 127 21.08 12.43 -12.88
N ARG A 128 19.84 11.98 -12.64
CA ARG A 128 18.62 12.48 -13.29
C ARG A 128 18.07 13.72 -12.58
N GLN A 129 17.25 14.51 -13.27
CA GLN A 129 16.49 15.60 -12.65
C GLN A 129 15.52 15.03 -11.60
N MET A 130 15.43 15.67 -10.43
CA MET A 130 14.57 15.21 -9.33
C MET A 130 13.87 16.31 -8.53
N PHE A 131 14.15 17.59 -8.80
CA PHE A 131 13.53 18.68 -8.07
C PHE A 131 12.13 18.98 -8.60
N GLY A 132 11.15 19.05 -7.70
CA GLY A 132 9.74 19.29 -8.01
C GLY A 132 9.08 18.17 -8.81
N ILE A 133 9.64 16.97 -8.76
CA ILE A 133 9.10 15.78 -9.44
C ILE A 133 8.64 14.80 -8.37
N TYR A 134 7.37 14.42 -8.43
CA TYR A 134 6.83 13.33 -7.63
C TYR A 134 7.38 11.97 -8.11
N GLN A 135 8.19 11.30 -7.28
CA GLN A 135 8.95 10.09 -7.68
C GLN A 135 8.63 8.84 -6.83
N ASP A 136 7.54 8.90 -6.08
CA ASP A 136 7.24 8.00 -4.97
C ASP A 136 6.24 6.89 -5.30
N HIS A 137 5.89 6.74 -6.57
CA HIS A 137 4.99 5.68 -7.05
C HIS A 137 5.56 4.26 -6.80
N ASP A 138 6.89 4.10 -6.86
CA ASP A 138 7.56 2.79 -6.77
C ASP A 138 8.54 2.65 -5.57
N PHE A 139 8.67 3.68 -4.73
CA PHE A 139 9.60 3.69 -3.60
C PHE A 139 8.90 3.97 -2.28
N GLN A 140 9.04 3.04 -1.34
CA GLN A 140 8.60 3.22 0.04
C GLN A 140 9.32 2.25 0.98
N ASN A 141 9.57 2.71 2.21
CA ASN A 141 9.98 1.90 3.33
C ASN A 141 9.04 2.17 4.51
N TYR A 142 8.81 1.20 5.37
CA TYR A 142 7.95 1.37 6.53
C TYR A 142 8.41 0.52 7.71
N SER A 143 8.05 0.95 8.92
CA SER A 143 8.36 0.23 10.15
C SER A 143 7.31 0.50 11.22
N GLY A 144 6.90 -0.53 11.96
CA GLY A 144 6.05 -0.41 13.13
C GLY A 144 6.86 -0.45 14.42
N ASN A 145 6.37 0.21 15.46
CA ASN A 145 6.90 0.04 16.82
C ASN A 145 6.75 -1.43 17.26
N GLN A 146 7.59 -1.95 18.15
CA GLN A 146 7.47 -3.34 18.61
C GLN A 146 6.30 -3.56 19.56
N THR A 147 5.79 -2.49 20.18
CA THR A 147 4.74 -2.55 21.21
C THR A 147 3.34 -2.57 20.59
N ASP A 148 2.51 -3.51 21.05
CA ASP A 148 1.12 -3.61 20.62
C ASP A 148 0.21 -2.68 21.44
N ALA A 149 -0.83 -2.14 20.82
CA ALA A 149 -1.79 -1.25 21.49
C ALA A 149 -2.80 -2.01 22.36
N VAL A 150 -3.10 -1.49 23.56
CA VAL A 150 -4.02 -2.11 24.54
C VAL A 150 -5.47 -2.19 24.03
N ASP A 151 -5.91 -1.17 23.29
CA ASP A 151 -7.14 -1.17 22.48
C ASP A 151 -6.78 -0.68 21.07
N ALA A 152 -6.27 -1.61 20.25
CA ALA A 152 -5.69 -1.31 18.94
C ALA A 152 -6.66 -0.62 17.98
N ASN A 153 -7.97 -0.86 18.11
CA ASN A 153 -8.95 -0.29 17.19
C ASN A 153 -9.21 1.19 17.48
N LYS A 154 -9.44 1.58 18.75
CA LYS A 154 -9.73 2.98 19.10
C LYS A 154 -8.51 3.89 18.97
N TYR A 155 -7.34 3.43 19.41
CA TYR A 155 -6.10 4.20 19.30
C TYR A 155 -5.75 4.47 17.82
N LYS A 156 -5.90 3.46 16.96
CA LYS A 156 -5.65 3.57 15.52
C LYS A 156 -6.64 4.50 14.83
N ASP A 157 -7.93 4.41 15.13
CA ASP A 157 -8.93 5.32 14.56
C ASP A 157 -8.58 6.78 14.87
N SER A 158 -8.14 7.06 16.09
CA SER A 158 -7.67 8.39 16.47
C SER A 158 -6.36 8.79 15.76
N ALA A 159 -5.39 7.87 15.64
CA ALA A 159 -4.13 8.13 14.95
C ALA A 159 -4.32 8.38 13.44
N ILE A 160 -5.16 7.58 12.76
CA ILE A 160 -5.46 7.75 11.33
C ILE A 160 -6.24 9.05 11.08
N LYS A 161 -7.26 9.34 11.89
CA LYS A 161 -7.98 10.62 11.82
C LYS A 161 -7.05 11.81 12.01
N LEU A 162 -6.13 11.72 12.98
CA LEU A 162 -5.09 12.71 13.20
C LEU A 162 -4.25 12.90 11.94
N LEU A 163 -3.73 11.83 11.35
CA LEU A 163 -2.88 11.90 10.15
C LEU A 163 -3.61 12.48 8.93
N HIS A 164 -4.88 12.14 8.73
CA HIS A 164 -5.70 12.76 7.68
C HIS A 164 -5.84 14.27 7.89
N SER A 165 -6.08 14.72 9.13
CA SER A 165 -6.13 16.15 9.46
C SER A 165 -4.77 16.83 9.25
N LEU A 166 -3.67 16.16 9.62
CA LEU A 166 -2.31 16.69 9.45
C LEU A 166 -1.94 16.86 7.98
N LYS A 167 -2.34 15.92 7.12
CA LYS A 167 -2.12 16.01 5.67
C LYS A 167 -2.70 17.29 5.08
N GLU A 168 -3.94 17.64 5.43
CA GLU A 168 -4.59 18.85 4.90
C GLU A 168 -3.83 20.13 5.27
N ARG A 169 -3.16 20.15 6.42
CA ARG A 169 -2.32 21.28 6.86
C ARG A 169 -0.96 21.28 6.16
N ALA A 170 -0.34 20.12 6.02
CA ALA A 170 0.99 20.00 5.44
C ALA A 170 1.04 20.28 3.92
N LYS A 171 -0.03 19.99 3.16
CA LYS A 171 -0.04 20.15 1.69
C LYS A 171 0.16 21.60 1.24
N VAL A 172 -0.47 22.54 1.95
CA VAL A 172 -0.45 23.98 1.66
C VAL A 172 0.81 24.62 2.25
N GLY A 173 1.33 24.07 3.35
CA GLY A 173 2.49 24.61 4.05
C GLY A 173 2.20 25.98 4.67
N GLU A 174 1.07 26.12 5.37
CA GLU A 174 0.52 27.33 6.06
C GLU A 174 1.47 28.56 6.20
N GLY A 175 1.83 29.21 5.09
CA GLY A 175 2.70 30.39 5.08
C GLY A 175 4.21 30.16 5.33
N SER A 176 4.67 28.91 5.38
CA SER A 176 6.06 28.53 5.64
C SER A 176 6.67 27.77 4.45
N TYR A 177 8.00 27.86 4.28
CA TYR A 177 8.73 26.99 3.36
C TYR A 177 8.66 25.49 3.75
N HIS A 178 7.99 25.13 4.84
CA HIS A 178 7.85 23.78 5.32
C HIS A 178 6.46 23.20 5.04
N LYS A 179 6.41 22.15 4.23
CA LYS A 179 5.23 21.29 4.06
C LYS A 179 5.17 20.25 5.17
N VAL A 180 5.04 20.71 6.42
CA VAL A 180 5.03 19.87 7.63
C VAL A 180 3.81 20.19 8.50
N ALA A 181 3.26 19.17 9.15
CA ALA A 181 2.26 19.35 10.19
C ALA A 181 2.45 18.29 11.27
N ALA A 182 2.26 18.69 12.53
CA ALA A 182 2.19 17.77 13.65
C ALA A 182 1.04 18.11 14.60
N GLY A 183 0.69 17.14 15.44
CA GLY A 183 -0.39 17.29 16.41
C GLY A 183 -0.58 16.03 17.24
N ASN A 184 -1.63 16.06 18.04
CA ASN A 184 -2.06 14.91 18.84
C ASN A 184 -3.57 14.71 18.76
N ALA A 185 -4.01 13.51 19.13
CA ALA A 185 -5.40 13.17 19.31
C ALA A 185 -5.53 12.22 20.51
N THR A 186 -6.58 12.39 21.31
CA THR A 186 -6.92 11.49 22.42
C THR A 186 -8.16 10.69 22.07
N ALA A 187 -8.11 9.38 22.28
CA ALA A 187 -9.31 8.53 22.27
C ALA A 187 -9.94 8.54 23.67
N ASP A 188 -11.27 8.59 23.75
CA ASP A 188 -12.00 8.73 25.01
C ASP A 188 -11.55 7.68 26.05
N GLN A 189 -11.06 8.15 27.21
CA GLN A 189 -10.41 7.40 28.30
C GLN A 189 -9.19 6.51 27.92
N SER A 190 -8.46 6.78 26.83
CA SER A 190 -7.27 6.00 26.40
C SER A 190 -6.10 6.86 25.86
N GLN A 191 -4.96 6.19 25.60
CA GLN A 191 -3.63 6.75 25.32
C GLN A 191 -3.60 7.79 24.18
N ALA A 192 -2.88 8.90 24.35
CA ALA A 192 -2.73 9.94 23.34
C ALA A 192 -1.88 9.46 22.15
N ALA A 193 -2.36 9.71 20.93
CA ALA A 193 -1.61 9.51 19.69
C ALA A 193 -0.97 10.84 19.27
N TYR A 194 0.32 10.81 18.97
CA TYR A 194 1.08 11.93 18.43
C TYR A 194 1.44 11.62 16.98
N GLY A 195 1.30 12.58 16.07
CA GLY A 195 1.53 12.39 14.64
C GLY A 195 2.29 13.56 14.02
N LEU A 196 3.14 13.26 13.03
CA LEU A 196 3.86 14.21 12.20
C LEU A 196 3.85 13.72 10.75
N VAL A 197 3.53 14.61 9.81
CA VAL A 197 3.59 14.36 8.37
C VAL A 197 4.41 15.45 7.69
N GLN A 198 5.18 15.10 6.67
CA GLN A 198 6.06 16.06 5.98
C GLN A 198 6.31 15.69 4.52
N CYS A 199 6.30 16.70 3.63
CA CYS A 199 6.72 16.61 2.23
C CYS A 199 8.01 17.41 1.98
N THR A 200 8.70 17.10 0.88
CA THR A 200 9.76 17.97 0.37
C THR A 200 9.15 19.30 -0.11
N PRO A 201 9.69 20.46 0.31
CA PRO A 201 9.16 21.78 -0.04
C PRO A 201 9.04 22.07 -1.53
N ASP A 202 9.81 21.39 -2.38
CA ASP A 202 9.83 21.56 -3.83
C ASP A 202 8.61 20.94 -4.55
N LEU A 203 7.81 20.12 -3.87
CA LEU A 203 6.57 19.59 -4.43
C LEU A 203 5.45 20.63 -4.48
N ASN A 204 4.59 20.53 -5.49
CA ASN A 204 3.35 21.30 -5.52
C ASN A 204 2.35 20.79 -4.44
N GLU A 205 1.23 21.47 -4.26
CA GLU A 205 0.23 21.11 -3.24
C GLU A 205 -0.36 19.71 -3.50
N GLN A 206 -0.72 19.41 -4.74
CA GLN A 206 -1.34 18.15 -5.14
C GLN A 206 -0.37 16.98 -4.98
N ASP A 207 0.87 17.11 -5.44
CA ASP A 207 1.89 16.06 -5.33
C ASP A 207 2.19 15.74 -3.85
N CYS A 208 2.23 16.77 -2.99
CA CYS A 208 2.39 16.54 -1.55
C CYS A 208 1.17 15.85 -0.94
N PHE A 209 -0.04 16.27 -1.32
CA PHE A 209 -1.28 15.64 -0.89
C PHE A 209 -1.35 14.17 -1.30
N ASP A 210 -0.99 13.86 -2.55
CA ASP A 210 -1.00 12.51 -3.10
C ASP A 210 0.06 11.65 -2.40
N CYS A 211 1.28 12.16 -2.22
CA CYS A 211 2.35 11.46 -1.50
C CYS A 211 1.93 11.09 -0.07
N LEU A 212 1.35 12.04 0.67
CA LEU A 212 0.90 11.80 2.04
C LEU A 212 -0.33 10.91 2.09
N THR A 213 -1.27 11.03 1.15
CA THR A 213 -2.44 10.14 1.04
C THR A 213 -2.00 8.71 0.82
N ASP A 214 -1.10 8.49 -0.14
CA ASP A 214 -0.50 7.18 -0.39
C ASP A 214 0.23 6.67 0.85
N SER A 215 0.96 7.53 1.55
CA SER A 215 1.70 7.13 2.75
C SER A 215 0.78 6.73 3.92
N ILE A 216 -0.33 7.45 4.13
CA ILE A 216 -1.36 7.08 5.14
C ILE A 216 -1.99 5.74 4.77
N PHE A 217 -2.24 5.50 3.48
CA PHE A 217 -2.79 4.24 2.98
C PHE A 217 -1.93 3.01 3.35
N TYR A 218 -0.62 3.15 3.53
CA TYR A 218 0.27 2.05 3.92
C TYR A 218 0.36 1.77 5.42
N ILE A 219 -0.13 2.67 6.28
CA ILE A 219 -0.06 2.49 7.74
C ILE A 219 -0.75 1.21 8.23
N PRO A 220 -1.95 0.84 7.71
CA PRO A 220 -2.56 -0.45 8.02
C PRO A 220 -1.69 -1.66 7.66
N ASN A 221 -0.83 -1.57 6.65
CA ASN A 221 0.00 -2.69 6.19
C ASN A 221 1.29 -2.86 7.02
N CYS A 222 1.87 -1.78 7.53
CA CYS A 222 3.14 -1.81 8.27
C CYS A 222 3.01 -1.94 9.78
N CYS A 223 1.95 -1.33 10.32
CA CYS A 223 1.93 -0.82 11.69
C CYS A 223 0.60 -1.10 12.39
N GLN A 224 -0.11 -2.12 11.89
CA GLN A 224 -1.52 -2.40 12.12
C GLN A 224 -1.93 -2.58 13.59
N ASP A 225 -1.09 -3.23 14.37
CA ASP A 225 -1.34 -3.52 15.80
C ASP A 225 -0.42 -2.68 16.70
N LYS A 226 0.35 -1.76 16.10
CA LYS A 226 1.45 -1.07 16.77
C LYS A 226 1.00 0.28 17.30
N VAL A 227 1.48 0.64 18.49
CA VAL A 227 1.27 1.96 19.09
C VAL A 227 2.01 3.10 18.37
N GLY A 228 2.80 2.77 17.35
CA GLY A 228 3.49 3.72 16.50
C GLY A 228 3.93 3.10 15.18
N GLY A 229 4.16 3.96 14.20
CA GLY A 229 4.49 3.56 12.85
C GLY A 229 5.10 4.68 12.03
N ARG A 230 5.91 4.28 11.05
CA ARG A 230 6.62 5.18 10.14
C ARG A 230 6.47 4.70 8.70
N VAL A 231 6.22 5.64 7.79
CA VAL A 231 6.27 5.45 6.35
C VAL A 231 7.23 6.48 5.77
N ILE A 232 8.25 6.01 5.06
CA ILE A 232 9.36 6.80 4.52
C ILE A 232 9.33 6.63 3.00
N LYS A 233 9.16 7.74 2.28
CA LYS A 233 9.30 7.81 0.84
C LYS A 233 10.38 8.83 0.44
N LEU A 234 10.64 9.01 -0.87
CA LEU A 234 11.64 9.94 -1.39
C LEU A 234 11.22 11.40 -1.30
N ASN A 235 9.91 11.69 -1.33
CA ASN A 235 9.37 13.04 -1.29
C ASN A 235 8.50 13.31 -0.06
N CYS A 236 8.02 12.30 0.67
CA CYS A 236 7.30 12.53 1.93
C CYS A 236 7.54 11.44 2.97
N ASN A 237 7.21 11.77 4.22
CA ASN A 237 7.27 10.84 5.34
C ASN A 237 6.15 11.08 6.35
N ILE A 238 5.77 10.01 7.04
CA ILE A 238 4.75 10.02 8.10
C ILE A 238 5.28 9.25 9.29
N ARG A 239 5.03 9.78 10.50
CA ARG A 239 5.28 9.09 11.76
C ARG A 239 4.15 9.33 12.74
N PHE A 240 3.74 8.28 13.46
CA PHE A 240 2.89 8.39 14.64
C PHE A 240 3.44 7.53 15.76
N GLU A 241 3.23 7.95 17.02
CA GLU A 241 3.65 7.24 18.23
C GLU A 241 2.70 7.56 19.38
N ASN A 242 2.74 6.75 20.43
CA ASN A 242 1.98 6.96 21.67
C ASN A 242 2.71 7.84 22.70
N PHE A 243 3.82 8.45 22.29
CA PHE A 243 4.60 9.42 23.04
C PHE A 243 4.96 10.60 22.13
N LEU A 244 5.15 11.78 22.72
CA LEU A 244 5.61 12.95 21.98
C LEU A 244 7.04 12.73 21.49
N PHE A 245 7.24 12.73 20.17
CA PHE A 245 8.55 12.49 19.52
C PHE A 245 9.09 13.70 18.73
N PHE A 246 8.34 14.80 18.72
CA PHE A 246 8.67 16.04 18.02
C PHE A 246 8.62 17.24 18.97
N ASP A 247 9.32 18.33 18.64
CA ASP A 247 9.27 19.59 19.39
C ASP A 247 8.11 20.49 18.91
N PRO A 248 7.02 20.65 19.68
CA PRO A 248 5.87 21.46 19.27
C PRO A 248 6.21 22.95 19.17
N ALA A 249 7.17 23.43 19.96
CA ALA A 249 7.56 24.84 19.97
C ALA A 249 8.21 25.22 18.64
N HIS A 250 8.99 24.31 18.04
CA HIS A 250 9.65 24.57 16.77
C HIS A 250 8.68 24.48 15.59
N ILE A 251 7.77 23.50 15.59
CA ILE A 251 6.72 23.37 14.56
C ILE A 251 5.79 24.59 14.55
N ASN A 252 5.41 25.10 15.73
CA ASN A 252 4.57 26.29 15.84
C ASN A 252 5.34 27.60 15.57
N SER A 253 6.65 27.67 15.87
CA SER A 253 7.49 28.83 15.52
C SER A 253 7.68 28.99 14.01
N VAL A 254 7.56 27.89 13.27
CA VAL A 254 7.62 27.83 11.80
C VAL A 254 6.28 28.26 11.16
N GLN A 255 5.19 28.34 11.95
CA GLN A 255 3.82 28.67 11.53
C GLN A 255 3.39 30.12 11.82
N LEU A 256 4.22 30.93 12.47
CA LEU A 256 3.91 32.35 12.71
C LEU A 256 4.50 33.22 11.59
N PRO A 257 3.70 34.01 10.85
CA PRO A 257 4.22 35.12 10.08
C PRO A 257 4.80 36.14 11.06
N LEU A 258 6.08 36.51 10.87
CA LEU A 258 6.64 37.68 11.54
C LEU A 258 5.78 38.91 11.20
N SER A 259 5.26 39.57 12.22
CA SER A 259 4.80 40.95 12.15
C SER A 259 5.47 41.79 13.24
N PRO A 260 5.58 43.11 13.02
CA PRO A 260 6.74 43.88 13.42
C PRO A 260 6.79 44.14 14.92
N ALA A 261 8.04 44.31 15.39
CA ALA A 261 8.39 44.73 16.73
C ALA A 261 7.52 45.90 17.19
N ASP A 262 6.89 45.74 18.36
CA ASP A 262 6.47 46.87 19.16
C ASP A 262 7.38 46.95 20.40
N LEU A 263 8.09 48.08 20.46
CA LEU A 263 9.05 48.43 21.49
C LEU A 263 8.29 48.77 22.77
N SER A 264 8.62 48.12 23.88
CA SER A 264 8.48 48.68 25.23
C SER A 264 9.46 48.03 26.21
N PRO A 265 10.00 48.80 27.19
CA PRO A 265 11.25 48.47 27.89
C PRO A 265 11.02 47.57 29.13
N PRO A 266 12.07 46.89 29.63
CA PRO A 266 11.94 45.97 30.75
C PRO A 266 11.81 46.75 32.06
N THR A 267 10.93 46.26 32.94
CA THR A 267 10.92 46.66 34.36
C THR A 267 11.60 45.57 35.17
N ASP A 268 12.67 45.96 35.85
CA ASP A 268 13.38 45.16 36.84
C ASP A 268 12.46 44.70 37.98
N SER A 269 12.61 43.44 38.38
CA SER A 269 12.55 43.09 39.79
C SER A 269 13.45 41.91 40.08
N THR A 270 14.60 42.24 40.65
CA THR A 270 15.46 41.35 41.43
C THR A 270 14.69 40.81 42.64
N SER A 271 14.80 39.52 42.91
CA SER A 271 14.95 39.06 44.30
C SER A 271 15.78 37.79 44.33
N SER A 272 16.66 37.79 45.32
CA SER A 272 17.83 36.96 45.50
C SER A 272 17.60 35.94 46.61
N GLN A 273 18.61 35.06 46.73
CA GLN A 273 18.92 34.16 47.85
C GLN A 273 18.23 32.79 47.83
N GLY A 274 18.91 31.68 48.12
CA GLY A 274 20.24 31.51 48.68
C GLY A 274 20.68 30.05 48.55
N GLY A 275 21.99 29.85 48.44
CA GLY A 275 22.57 28.51 48.34
C GLY A 275 22.54 27.76 49.67
N SER A 276 22.49 26.43 49.59
CA SER A 276 23.17 25.58 50.57
C SER A 276 23.69 24.33 49.87
N LYS A 277 25.01 24.10 49.95
CA LYS A 277 25.68 22.88 49.52
C LYS A 277 25.34 21.75 50.51
N LYS A 278 24.92 20.58 50.03
CA LYS A 278 25.06 19.33 50.77
C LYS A 278 25.60 18.18 49.90
N SER A 279 26.83 17.81 50.25
CA SER A 279 27.49 16.50 50.27
C SER A 279 27.21 15.48 49.15
N ARG A 280 28.22 15.35 48.28
CA ARG A 280 28.35 14.38 47.18
C ARG A 280 28.89 13.03 47.69
N THR A 281 28.13 12.33 48.54
CA THR A 281 28.55 10.99 49.02
C THR A 281 27.43 9.96 49.14
N THR A 282 26.14 10.35 49.10
CA THR A 282 25.01 9.40 49.21
C THR A 282 24.50 8.86 47.86
N VAL A 283 24.78 9.55 46.74
CA VAL A 283 24.25 9.17 45.41
C VAL A 283 24.97 7.94 44.81
N ILE A 284 26.23 7.70 45.17
CA ILE A 284 27.01 6.58 44.60
C ILE A 284 26.57 5.23 45.18
N ALA A 285 26.16 5.17 46.46
CA ALA A 285 25.70 3.93 47.09
C ALA A 285 24.33 3.46 46.55
N VAL A 286 23.41 4.38 46.27
CA VAL A 286 22.08 4.04 45.74
C VAL A 286 22.16 3.54 44.29
N VAL A 287 23.05 4.10 43.48
CA VAL A 287 23.26 3.67 42.09
C VAL A 287 23.95 2.30 42.02
N LEU A 288 24.91 2.02 42.91
CA LEU A 288 25.60 0.72 42.94
C LEU A 288 24.68 -0.42 43.44
N ILE A 289 23.82 -0.15 44.42
CA ILE A 289 22.84 -1.14 44.89
C ILE A 289 21.74 -1.36 43.84
N GLY A 290 21.24 -0.29 43.21
CA GLY A 290 20.23 -0.38 42.16
C GLY A 290 20.70 -1.15 40.92
N THR A 291 21.95 -0.93 40.49
CA THR A 291 22.56 -1.64 39.37
C THR A 291 22.83 -3.11 39.69
N LEU A 292 23.29 -3.43 40.90
CA LEU A 292 23.48 -4.81 41.33
C LEU A 292 22.16 -5.59 41.39
N VAL A 293 21.09 -4.97 41.90
CA VAL A 293 19.75 -5.57 41.94
C VAL A 293 19.20 -5.76 40.52
N ALA A 294 19.37 -4.79 39.63
CA ALA A 294 18.93 -4.91 38.23
C ALA A 294 19.65 -6.03 37.49
N VAL A 295 20.97 -6.18 37.69
CA VAL A 295 21.79 -7.26 37.10
C VAL A 295 21.38 -8.63 37.65
N LEU A 296 21.09 -8.73 38.95
CA LEU A 296 20.60 -9.97 39.55
C LEU A 296 19.21 -10.35 39.04
N ILE A 297 18.31 -9.38 38.85
CA ILE A 297 16.99 -9.60 38.24
C ILE A 297 17.15 -10.07 36.79
N LEU A 298 18.00 -9.41 36.00
CA LEU A 298 18.27 -9.79 34.61
C LEU A 298 18.88 -11.21 34.52
N PHE A 299 19.80 -11.53 35.42
CA PHE A 299 20.40 -12.87 35.53
C PHE A 299 19.36 -13.93 35.92
N PHE A 300 18.43 -13.61 36.82
CA PHE A 300 17.31 -14.51 37.17
C PHE A 300 16.32 -14.70 36.01
N ILE A 301 16.04 -13.67 35.22
CA ILE A 301 15.20 -13.75 34.02
C ILE A 301 15.86 -14.64 32.95
N ILE A 302 17.17 -14.47 32.71
CA ILE A 302 17.93 -15.27 31.75
C ILE A 302 18.07 -16.73 32.24
N LYS A 303 18.21 -16.95 33.55
CA LYS A 303 18.27 -18.29 34.13
C LYS A 303 16.90 -18.98 34.12
N ARG A 304 15.79 -18.23 34.22
CA ARG A 304 14.43 -18.74 33.98
C ARG A 304 14.18 -19.05 32.50
N SER A 305 14.64 -18.22 31.56
CA SER A 305 14.48 -18.48 30.13
C SER A 305 15.29 -19.70 29.65
N LYS A 306 16.41 -20.02 30.31
CA LYS A 306 17.22 -21.20 30.02
C LYS A 306 16.78 -22.49 30.75
N LYS A 307 15.69 -22.47 31.52
CA LYS A 307 15.18 -23.66 32.22
C LYS A 307 13.69 -23.90 32.00
N THR A 308 13.14 -23.62 30.82
CA THR A 308 11.89 -24.23 30.34
C THR A 308 11.77 -24.10 28.81
N HIS A 309 12.43 -24.98 28.07
CA HIS A 309 11.97 -25.40 26.74
C HIS A 309 11.99 -26.93 26.70
N GLY A 310 11.24 -27.50 27.64
CA GLY A 310 10.61 -28.80 27.49
C GLY A 310 9.20 -28.58 26.97
N ILE A 311 8.83 -29.39 25.99
CA ILE A 311 7.52 -29.48 25.35
C ILE A 311 6.41 -29.51 26.40
N GLU A 312 5.48 -28.56 26.33
CA GLU A 312 4.09 -28.76 26.75
C GLU A 312 3.21 -27.69 26.08
N ALA A 313 2.58 -28.08 24.98
CA ALA A 313 1.57 -27.31 24.30
C ALA A 313 0.30 -27.27 25.16
N VAL A 314 -0.07 -26.08 25.63
CA VAL A 314 -1.42 -25.84 26.17
C VAL A 314 -2.38 -25.76 24.99
N ARG A 315 -3.06 -26.89 24.76
CA ARG A 315 -4.25 -27.03 23.91
C ARG A 315 -5.30 -26.02 24.35
N LYS A 316 -5.77 -25.21 23.41
CA LYS A 316 -7.10 -24.59 23.44
C LYS A 316 -7.64 -24.61 22.01
N ASP A 317 -8.49 -25.59 21.75
CA ASP A 317 -9.42 -25.76 20.62
C ASP A 317 -9.02 -25.08 19.30
N ASP A 318 -7.96 -25.60 18.69
CA ASP A 318 -7.92 -25.69 17.25
C ASP A 318 -8.37 -27.10 16.90
N ASP A 319 -9.52 -27.21 16.23
CA ASP A 319 -9.86 -28.39 15.45
C ASP A 319 -8.72 -28.56 14.43
N GLU A 320 -7.76 -29.43 14.76
CA GLU A 320 -6.61 -29.79 13.95
C GLU A 320 -7.12 -30.58 12.74
N MET A 321 -7.69 -29.86 11.77
CA MET A 321 -8.19 -30.43 10.52
C MET A 321 -6.99 -30.73 9.63
N LYS A 322 -6.49 -31.96 9.72
CA LYS A 322 -5.49 -32.52 8.81
C LYS A 322 -5.91 -32.33 7.34
N PRO A 323 -4.95 -32.16 6.41
CA PRO A 323 -5.24 -32.23 4.98
C PRO A 323 -6.00 -33.53 4.69
N THR A 324 -7.12 -33.43 3.98
CA THR A 324 -7.89 -34.60 3.53
C THR A 324 -6.98 -35.54 2.73
N ASP A 325 -7.20 -36.86 2.82
CA ASP A 325 -6.41 -37.96 2.20
C ASP A 325 -6.21 -37.89 0.66
N GLN A 326 -6.59 -36.79 -0.01
CA GLN A 326 -6.53 -36.61 -1.46
C GLN A 326 -5.38 -35.73 -1.98
N MET A 327 -4.68 -34.94 -1.14
CA MET A 327 -3.59 -34.08 -1.63
C MET A 327 -2.25 -34.79 -1.62
N LEU A 328 -1.61 -34.89 -2.80
CA LEU A 328 -0.31 -35.50 -2.96
C LEU A 328 0.81 -34.52 -2.59
N GLN A 329 1.59 -34.85 -1.56
CA GLN A 329 2.89 -34.23 -1.35
C GLN A 329 3.87 -34.87 -2.33
N ILE A 330 4.41 -34.09 -3.26
CA ILE A 330 5.35 -34.54 -4.29
C ILE A 330 6.76 -34.12 -3.85
N ASP A 331 7.73 -35.01 -3.97
CA ASP A 331 9.10 -34.72 -3.57
C ASP A 331 9.78 -33.71 -4.50
N LEU A 332 10.70 -32.93 -3.93
CA LEU A 332 11.38 -31.85 -4.66
C LEU A 332 12.20 -32.37 -5.85
N ASN A 333 12.76 -33.56 -5.76
CA ASN A 333 13.58 -34.13 -6.83
C ASN A 333 12.71 -34.52 -8.04
N THR A 334 11.55 -35.11 -7.80
CA THR A 334 10.56 -35.38 -8.85
C THR A 334 10.14 -34.11 -9.56
N ILE A 335 9.88 -33.03 -8.82
CA ILE A 335 9.50 -31.74 -9.43
C ILE A 335 10.65 -31.12 -10.22
N LYS A 336 11.89 -31.21 -9.71
CA LYS A 336 13.08 -30.76 -10.44
C LYS A 336 13.24 -31.54 -11.74
N LEU A 337 13.10 -32.86 -11.73
CA LEU A 337 13.16 -33.67 -12.96
C LEU A 337 12.02 -33.30 -13.92
N ALA A 338 10.80 -33.15 -13.39
CA ALA A 338 9.63 -32.79 -14.19
C ALA A 338 9.74 -31.44 -14.89
N THR A 339 10.48 -30.48 -14.30
CA THR A 339 10.62 -29.10 -14.79
C THR A 339 11.96 -28.83 -15.47
N ASP A 340 12.79 -29.85 -15.69
CA ASP A 340 14.18 -29.71 -16.15
C ASP A 340 14.97 -28.72 -15.29
N ASN A 341 14.99 -28.99 -13.98
CA ASN A 341 15.61 -28.17 -12.93
C ASN A 341 15.16 -26.70 -12.97
N PHE A 342 13.85 -26.47 -13.16
CA PHE A 342 13.25 -25.14 -13.30
C PHE A 342 13.87 -24.32 -14.44
N SER A 343 14.17 -24.98 -15.57
CA SER A 343 14.71 -24.35 -16.77
C SER A 343 13.83 -23.18 -17.24
N ASP A 344 14.45 -22.08 -17.66
CA ASP A 344 13.74 -20.92 -18.22
C ASP A 344 12.95 -21.29 -19.49
N ALA A 345 13.34 -22.35 -20.21
CA ALA A 345 12.59 -22.86 -21.36
C ALA A 345 11.20 -23.39 -20.98
N ASN A 346 11.04 -23.85 -19.74
CA ASN A 346 9.78 -24.34 -19.21
C ASN A 346 8.98 -23.25 -18.48
N LYS A 347 9.46 -22.00 -18.44
CA LYS A 347 8.80 -20.93 -17.71
C LYS A 347 7.55 -20.44 -18.44
N LEU A 348 6.39 -20.59 -17.80
CA LEU A 348 5.10 -20.14 -18.32
C LEU A 348 4.87 -18.65 -18.06
N GLY A 349 5.41 -18.14 -16.94
CA GLY A 349 5.27 -16.74 -16.55
C GLY A 349 5.87 -16.44 -15.18
N LYS A 350 5.82 -15.16 -14.78
CA LYS A 350 6.21 -14.70 -13.44
C LYS A 350 5.23 -13.63 -12.96
N GLY A 351 4.45 -13.96 -11.92
CA GLY A 351 3.54 -13.02 -11.26
C GLY A 351 4.12 -12.45 -9.97
N GLY A 352 3.30 -11.71 -9.21
CA GLY A 352 3.66 -11.18 -7.88
C GLY A 352 4.00 -12.26 -6.85
N PHE A 353 3.58 -13.50 -7.12
CA PHE A 353 3.71 -14.65 -6.23
C PHE A 353 4.82 -15.62 -6.63
N GLY A 354 5.64 -15.25 -7.62
CA GLY A 354 6.77 -16.03 -8.10
C GLY A 354 6.60 -16.60 -9.52
N PRO A 355 7.63 -17.29 -10.03
CA PRO A 355 7.61 -17.91 -11.35
C PRO A 355 6.77 -19.19 -11.38
N VAL A 356 6.15 -19.45 -12.54
CA VAL A 356 5.38 -20.66 -12.83
C VAL A 356 6.07 -21.40 -13.98
N TYR A 357 6.27 -22.71 -13.82
CA TYR A 357 6.94 -23.57 -14.79
C TYR A 357 6.00 -24.66 -15.29
N LYS A 358 6.11 -25.02 -16.56
CA LYS A 358 5.58 -26.26 -17.11
C LYS A 358 6.40 -27.42 -16.59
N GLY A 359 5.75 -28.49 -16.19
CA GLY A 359 6.40 -29.75 -15.85
C GLY A 359 5.67 -30.95 -16.41
N ARG A 360 6.37 -32.08 -16.49
CA ARG A 360 5.78 -33.39 -16.81
C ARG A 360 6.13 -34.39 -15.72
N LEU A 361 5.12 -34.83 -14.98
CA LEU A 361 5.29 -35.81 -13.90
C LEU A 361 5.64 -37.21 -14.46
N PRO A 362 6.17 -38.14 -13.62
CA PRO A 362 6.59 -39.48 -14.06
C PRO A 362 5.47 -40.33 -14.68
N ASP A 363 4.22 -40.08 -14.29
CA ASP A 363 3.02 -40.72 -14.86
C ASP A 363 2.63 -40.14 -16.23
N GLY A 364 3.38 -39.16 -16.74
CA GLY A 364 3.15 -38.48 -18.00
C GLY A 364 2.25 -37.26 -17.90
N GLN A 365 1.66 -36.96 -16.74
CA GLN A 365 0.76 -35.82 -16.55
C GLN A 365 1.52 -34.50 -16.69
N GLU A 366 1.02 -33.60 -17.55
CA GLU A 366 1.53 -32.23 -17.64
C GLU A 366 0.93 -31.36 -16.53
N VAL A 367 1.78 -30.54 -15.90
CA VAL A 367 1.43 -29.73 -14.72
C VAL A 367 2.01 -28.32 -14.81
N ALA A 368 1.41 -27.40 -14.06
CA ALA A 368 1.97 -26.08 -13.81
C ALA A 368 2.50 -26.00 -12.37
N VAL A 369 3.79 -25.70 -12.22
CA VAL A 369 4.50 -25.64 -10.93
C VAL A 369 4.73 -24.18 -10.56
N LYS A 370 3.97 -23.67 -9.59
CA LYS A 370 4.13 -22.33 -9.02
C LYS A 370 5.14 -22.39 -7.88
N MET A 371 6.24 -21.65 -8.00
CA MET A 371 7.27 -21.55 -6.97
C MET A 371 7.08 -20.26 -6.17
N LEU A 372 6.81 -20.40 -4.88
CA LEU A 372 6.63 -19.25 -3.99
C LEU A 372 7.98 -18.71 -3.49
N SER A 373 8.01 -17.44 -3.12
CA SER A 373 9.23 -16.77 -2.65
C SER A 373 9.79 -17.42 -1.37
N LYS A 374 11.10 -17.69 -1.34
CA LYS A 374 11.79 -18.44 -0.27
C LYS A 374 11.91 -17.67 1.06
N HIS A 375 11.77 -16.34 1.04
CA HIS A 375 12.09 -15.47 2.18
C HIS A 375 11.00 -14.43 2.53
N SER A 376 9.77 -14.58 2.03
CA SER A 376 8.68 -13.69 2.42
C SER A 376 7.71 -14.38 3.38
N SER A 377 7.40 -13.72 4.49
CA SER A 377 6.30 -14.12 5.40
C SER A 377 4.95 -14.17 4.68
N GLN A 378 4.83 -13.40 3.59
CA GLN A 378 3.71 -13.44 2.67
C GLN A 378 3.60 -14.78 1.92
N GLY A 379 4.69 -15.31 1.38
CA GLY A 379 4.70 -16.59 0.67
C GLY A 379 4.34 -17.77 1.58
N ASP A 380 4.69 -17.72 2.86
CA ASP A 380 4.29 -18.73 3.85
C ASP A 380 2.79 -18.77 4.10
N LEU A 381 2.17 -17.59 4.22
CA LEU A 381 0.74 -17.48 4.43
C LEU A 381 -0.04 -17.89 3.18
N GLU A 382 0.42 -17.47 2.00
CA GLU A 382 -0.17 -17.84 0.71
C GLU A 382 -0.10 -19.34 0.50
N PHE A 383 1.05 -19.97 0.75
CA PHE A 383 1.20 -21.42 0.67
C PHE A 383 0.20 -22.14 1.56
N LYS A 384 0.13 -21.77 2.85
CA LYS A 384 -0.82 -22.37 3.78
C LYS A 384 -2.26 -22.15 3.32
N THR A 385 -2.59 -20.95 2.85
CA THR A 385 -3.94 -20.61 2.40
C THR A 385 -4.34 -21.43 1.18
N GLU A 386 -3.51 -21.47 0.14
CA GLU A 386 -3.79 -22.23 -1.08
C GLU A 386 -3.88 -23.73 -0.80
N VAL A 387 -2.95 -24.31 -0.04
CA VAL A 387 -2.99 -25.73 0.36
C VAL A 387 -4.26 -26.02 1.17
N MET A 388 -4.61 -25.21 2.17
CA MET A 388 -5.78 -25.46 3.02
C MET A 388 -7.12 -25.30 2.29
N LEU A 389 -7.19 -24.37 1.33
CA LEU A 389 -8.40 -24.09 0.56
C LEU A 389 -8.57 -25.07 -0.60
N LEU A 390 -7.59 -25.12 -1.50
CA LEU A 390 -7.74 -25.82 -2.78
C LEU A 390 -7.76 -27.34 -2.59
N ALA A 391 -7.24 -27.87 -1.48
CA ALA A 391 -7.49 -29.25 -1.04
C ALA A 391 -8.96 -29.66 -1.06
N LYS A 392 -9.85 -28.69 -0.82
CA LYS A 392 -11.27 -28.92 -0.55
C LYS A 392 -12.18 -28.37 -1.66
N LEU A 393 -11.61 -27.69 -2.65
CA LEU A 393 -12.37 -27.04 -3.72
C LEU A 393 -12.31 -27.88 -4.98
N HIS A 394 -13.48 -28.31 -5.43
CA HIS A 394 -13.64 -29.07 -6.67
C HIS A 394 -14.80 -28.47 -7.45
N HIS A 395 -14.49 -27.69 -8.47
CA HIS A 395 -15.50 -27.06 -9.32
C HIS A 395 -14.92 -26.79 -10.71
N ARG A 396 -15.73 -26.97 -11.75
CA ARG A 396 -15.30 -26.85 -13.16
C ARG A 396 -14.73 -25.48 -13.53
N ASN A 397 -15.12 -24.42 -12.80
CA ASN A 397 -14.68 -23.05 -13.02
C ASN A 397 -13.63 -22.57 -12.00
N LEU A 398 -12.98 -23.47 -11.26
CA LEU A 398 -11.83 -23.15 -10.40
C LEU A 398 -10.64 -24.00 -10.86
N VAL A 399 -9.43 -23.47 -10.76
CA VAL A 399 -8.21 -24.22 -11.06
C VAL A 399 -7.99 -25.30 -10.00
N ARG A 400 -7.71 -26.53 -10.43
CA ARG A 400 -7.46 -27.66 -9.55
C ARG A 400 -6.00 -27.71 -9.10
N LEU A 401 -5.79 -27.69 -7.79
CA LEU A 401 -4.51 -28.03 -7.17
C LEU A 401 -4.37 -29.56 -7.16
N LEU A 402 -3.28 -30.07 -7.73
CA LEU A 402 -2.97 -31.50 -7.82
C LEU A 402 -2.10 -31.97 -6.66
N GLY A 403 -1.24 -31.09 -6.17
CA GLY A 403 -0.32 -31.41 -5.09
C GLY A 403 0.51 -30.21 -4.64
N PHE A 404 1.42 -30.46 -3.70
CA PHE A 404 2.35 -29.46 -3.20
C PHE A 404 3.70 -30.09 -2.88
N CYS A 405 4.73 -29.27 -2.79
CA CYS A 405 6.01 -29.64 -2.20
C CYS A 405 6.37 -28.66 -1.10
N LEU A 406 6.67 -29.20 0.08
CA LEU A 406 7.21 -28.47 1.22
C LEU A 406 8.46 -29.21 1.68
N GLU A 407 9.60 -28.82 1.13
CA GLU A 407 10.89 -29.41 1.48
C GLU A 407 11.93 -28.31 1.69
N LYS A 408 12.64 -28.35 2.83
CA LYS A 408 13.62 -27.32 3.22
C LYS A 408 12.96 -25.93 3.23
N THR A 409 13.42 -25.04 2.36
CA THR A 409 12.87 -23.68 2.16
C THR A 409 11.98 -23.57 0.93
N GLU A 410 11.87 -24.64 0.13
CA GLU A 410 11.09 -24.65 -1.11
C GLU A 410 9.61 -24.89 -0.82
N LYS A 411 8.77 -24.00 -1.36
CA LYS A 411 7.32 -24.06 -1.26
C LYS A 411 6.75 -24.01 -2.66
N LEU A 412 6.31 -25.16 -3.16
CA LEU A 412 5.84 -25.33 -4.52
C LEU A 412 4.39 -25.82 -4.51
N LEU A 413 3.62 -25.31 -5.45
CA LEU A 413 2.23 -25.71 -5.68
C LEU A 413 2.11 -26.27 -7.09
N ILE A 414 1.49 -27.43 -7.23
CA ILE A 414 1.38 -28.16 -8.47
C ILE A 414 -0.07 -28.14 -8.90
N TYR A 415 -0.32 -27.50 -10.04
CA TYR A 415 -1.63 -27.26 -10.62
C TYR A 415 -1.83 -28.08 -11.89
N GLU A 416 -3.10 -28.28 -12.27
CA GLU A 416 -3.41 -28.69 -13.64
C GLU A 416 -2.83 -27.67 -14.63
N LEU A 417 -2.20 -28.18 -15.71
CA LEU A 417 -1.75 -27.31 -16.79
C LEU A 417 -2.95 -26.89 -17.64
N LEU A 418 -3.16 -25.58 -17.77
CA LEU A 418 -4.16 -25.02 -18.67
C LEU A 418 -3.44 -24.51 -19.92
N PRO A 419 -3.73 -25.08 -21.11
CA PRO A 419 -2.94 -24.80 -22.31
C PRO A 419 -3.26 -23.42 -22.91
N ASN A 420 -4.47 -22.93 -22.68
CA ASN A 420 -4.81 -21.54 -22.97
C ASN A 420 -4.38 -20.67 -21.79
N LYS A 421 -3.79 -19.51 -22.11
CA LYS A 421 -3.26 -18.57 -21.12
C LYS A 421 -4.38 -17.90 -20.32
N SER A 422 -4.02 -16.91 -19.51
CA SER A 422 -4.97 -16.07 -18.79
C SER A 422 -5.84 -15.22 -19.73
N LEU A 423 -7.01 -14.82 -19.24
CA LEU A 423 -8.00 -14.04 -19.99
C LEU A 423 -7.46 -12.67 -20.42
N ASP A 424 -6.60 -12.04 -19.63
CA ASP A 424 -5.96 -10.76 -19.96
C ASP A 424 -5.10 -10.84 -21.24
N PHE A 425 -4.47 -11.99 -21.52
CA PHE A 425 -3.76 -12.24 -22.76
C PHE A 425 -4.70 -12.10 -23.97
N PHE A 426 -5.90 -12.68 -23.89
CA PHE A 426 -6.88 -12.60 -24.97
C PHE A 426 -7.62 -11.25 -25.02
N LEU A 427 -7.84 -10.60 -23.89
CA LEU A 427 -8.57 -9.32 -23.86
C LEU A 427 -7.70 -8.13 -24.27
N PHE A 428 -6.40 -8.12 -23.95
CA PHE A 428 -5.58 -6.91 -24.06
C PHE A 428 -4.46 -7.00 -25.08
N ASP A 429 -4.12 -8.19 -25.59
CA ASP A 429 -3.23 -8.31 -26.75
C ASP A 429 -4.05 -8.13 -28.04
N PRO A 430 -3.78 -7.08 -28.85
CA PRO A 430 -4.52 -6.81 -30.08
C PRO A 430 -4.52 -7.99 -31.07
N ASN A 431 -3.48 -8.83 -31.05
CA ASN A 431 -3.39 -10.00 -31.93
C ASN A 431 -4.26 -11.17 -31.46
N GLN A 432 -4.70 -11.15 -30.20
CA GLN A 432 -5.45 -12.25 -29.57
C GLN A 432 -6.93 -11.93 -29.38
N GLN A 433 -7.32 -10.65 -29.37
CA GLN A 433 -8.70 -10.19 -29.18
C GLN A 433 -9.72 -10.84 -30.13
N ALA A 434 -9.30 -11.13 -31.37
CA ALA A 434 -10.15 -11.75 -32.38
C ALA A 434 -10.60 -13.19 -32.04
N TYR A 435 -9.89 -13.89 -31.14
CA TYR A 435 -10.23 -15.27 -30.75
C TYR A 435 -11.41 -15.34 -29.77
N LEU A 436 -11.74 -14.24 -29.07
CA LEU A 436 -12.87 -14.18 -28.14
C LEU A 436 -14.01 -13.34 -28.71
N ASN A 437 -14.88 -13.99 -29.49
CA ASN A 437 -16.16 -13.41 -29.91
C ASN A 437 -17.14 -13.29 -28.73
N TRP A 438 -18.33 -12.71 -28.96
CA TRP A 438 -19.32 -12.50 -27.90
C TRP A 438 -19.77 -13.79 -27.21
N ILE A 439 -19.95 -14.89 -27.94
CA ILE A 439 -20.39 -16.17 -27.39
C ILE A 439 -19.36 -16.66 -26.36
N GLU A 440 -18.07 -16.58 -26.71
CA GLU A 440 -16.97 -16.96 -25.83
C GLU A 440 -16.88 -16.04 -24.61
N ARG A 441 -16.94 -14.72 -24.80
CA ARG A 441 -16.90 -13.75 -23.70
C ARG A 441 -18.08 -13.92 -22.73
N PHE A 442 -19.28 -14.17 -23.25
CA PHE A 442 -20.45 -14.41 -22.42
C PHE A 442 -20.38 -15.75 -21.68
N LYS A 443 -19.86 -16.81 -22.33
CA LYS A 443 -19.55 -18.09 -21.67
C LYS A 443 -18.56 -17.88 -20.51
N ILE A 444 -17.54 -17.06 -20.72
CA ILE A 444 -16.54 -16.69 -19.70
C ILE A 444 -17.21 -15.93 -18.54
N ILE A 445 -18.00 -14.89 -18.79
CA ILE A 445 -18.73 -14.14 -17.75
C ILE A 445 -19.58 -15.09 -16.90
N ARG A 446 -20.35 -15.98 -17.53
CA ARG A 446 -21.20 -16.96 -16.84
C ARG A 446 -20.38 -17.97 -16.05
N GLY A 447 -19.26 -18.44 -16.58
CA GLY A 447 -18.38 -19.38 -15.89
C GLY A 447 -17.73 -18.77 -14.65
N ILE A 448 -17.26 -17.53 -14.73
CA ILE A 448 -16.72 -16.78 -13.58
C ILE A 448 -17.81 -16.60 -12.52
N ALA A 449 -19.03 -16.21 -12.92
CA ALA A 449 -20.14 -16.02 -12.00
C ALA A 449 -20.48 -17.33 -11.24
N ARG A 450 -20.47 -18.47 -11.93
CA ARG A 450 -20.65 -19.80 -11.33
C ARG A 450 -19.52 -20.16 -10.37
N GLY A 451 -18.27 -19.86 -10.74
CA GLY A 451 -17.12 -20.09 -9.87
C GLY A 451 -17.20 -19.30 -8.56
N LEU A 452 -17.55 -18.02 -8.62
CA LEU A 452 -17.75 -17.19 -7.43
C LEU A 452 -18.97 -17.60 -6.61
N LEU A 453 -20.09 -17.96 -7.26
CA LEU A 453 -21.26 -18.49 -6.57
C LEU A 453 -20.90 -19.72 -5.73
N TYR A 454 -20.12 -20.64 -6.31
CA TYR A 454 -19.63 -21.80 -5.58
C TYR A 454 -18.77 -21.41 -4.37
N LEU A 455 -17.81 -20.48 -4.53
CA LEU A 455 -16.99 -20.00 -3.42
C LEU A 455 -17.80 -19.33 -2.31
N HIS A 456 -18.83 -18.56 -2.68
CA HIS A 456 -19.59 -17.75 -1.72
C HIS A 456 -20.70 -18.54 -0.98
N GLN A 457 -21.29 -19.53 -1.66
CA GLN A 457 -22.53 -20.18 -1.20
C GLN A 457 -22.51 -21.72 -1.31
N ASP A 458 -22.09 -22.31 -2.44
CA ASP A 458 -22.30 -23.76 -2.68
C ASP A 458 -21.17 -24.65 -2.12
N SER A 459 -20.03 -24.07 -1.79
CA SER A 459 -18.92 -24.78 -1.14
C SER A 459 -19.16 -24.92 0.37
N ARG A 460 -18.53 -25.93 0.98
CA ARG A 460 -18.70 -26.23 2.41
C ARG A 460 -18.31 -25.05 3.33
N LEU A 461 -17.39 -24.21 2.88
CA LEU A 461 -16.86 -23.06 3.62
C LEU A 461 -17.05 -21.84 2.73
N ARG A 462 -17.57 -20.74 3.29
CA ARG A 462 -17.65 -19.49 2.54
C ARG A 462 -16.25 -18.95 2.31
N ILE A 463 -15.88 -18.74 1.05
CA ILE A 463 -14.56 -18.30 0.64
C ILE A 463 -14.68 -16.98 -0.12
N ILE A 464 -13.88 -16.00 0.26
CA ILE A 464 -13.76 -14.73 -0.46
C ILE A 464 -12.40 -14.72 -1.15
N HIS A 465 -12.40 -14.49 -2.47
CA HIS A 465 -11.20 -14.57 -3.30
C HIS A 465 -10.23 -13.39 -3.08
N ARG A 466 -10.76 -12.16 -3.00
CA ARG A 466 -10.02 -10.89 -2.75
C ARG A 466 -9.08 -10.38 -3.84
N ASP A 467 -8.66 -11.21 -4.79
CA ASP A 467 -7.85 -10.77 -5.95
C ASP A 467 -8.41 -11.25 -7.30
N LEU A 468 -9.71 -11.03 -7.53
CA LEU A 468 -10.34 -11.38 -8.80
C LEU A 468 -10.01 -10.33 -9.88
N LYS A 469 -9.39 -10.77 -10.98
CA LYS A 469 -8.96 -9.94 -12.12
C LYS A 469 -8.75 -10.79 -13.37
N ALA A 470 -8.62 -10.17 -14.54
CA ALA A 470 -8.50 -10.88 -15.81
C ALA A 470 -7.27 -11.82 -15.86
N SER A 471 -6.13 -11.44 -15.27
CA SER A 471 -4.93 -12.29 -15.22
C SER A 471 -5.05 -13.51 -14.29
N ASN A 472 -6.05 -13.51 -13.39
CA ASN A 472 -6.36 -14.63 -12.50
C ASN A 472 -7.52 -15.50 -13.03
N ILE A 473 -7.97 -15.29 -14.27
CA ILE A 473 -8.88 -16.19 -14.98
C ILE A 473 -8.07 -16.92 -16.03
N LEU A 474 -7.81 -18.21 -15.83
CA LEU A 474 -7.17 -19.08 -16.81
C LEU A 474 -8.23 -19.74 -17.70
N LEU A 475 -7.84 -20.14 -18.91
CA LEU A 475 -8.74 -20.77 -19.87
C LEU A 475 -8.31 -22.22 -20.14
N ASP A 476 -9.24 -23.17 -20.11
CA ASP A 476 -8.97 -24.54 -20.54
C ASP A 476 -9.00 -24.68 -22.07
N GLU A 477 -8.81 -25.91 -22.58
CA GLU A 477 -8.75 -26.24 -24.01
C GLU A 477 -9.95 -25.70 -24.80
N GLU A 478 -11.15 -25.74 -24.20
CA GLU A 478 -12.40 -25.27 -24.79
C GLU A 478 -12.77 -23.82 -24.40
N LEU A 479 -11.79 -23.03 -23.94
CA LEU A 479 -11.95 -21.63 -23.51
C LEU A 479 -12.96 -21.44 -22.36
N ASN A 480 -13.17 -22.45 -21.51
CA ASN A 480 -13.93 -22.27 -20.29
C ASN A 480 -13.05 -21.60 -19.21
N PRO A 481 -13.62 -20.67 -18.43
CA PRO A 481 -12.85 -19.96 -17.42
C PRO A 481 -12.63 -20.80 -16.17
N LYS A 482 -11.43 -20.70 -15.61
CA LYS A 482 -11.06 -21.22 -14.30
C LYS A 482 -10.43 -20.13 -13.45
N ILE A 483 -11.03 -19.83 -12.31
CA ILE A 483 -10.51 -18.86 -11.33
C ILE A 483 -9.27 -19.47 -10.66
N SER A 484 -8.18 -18.71 -10.65
CA SER A 484 -6.88 -19.10 -10.10
C SER A 484 -6.39 -18.10 -9.04
N ASP A 485 -5.28 -18.43 -8.38
CA ASP A 485 -4.55 -17.54 -7.46
C ASP A 485 -5.26 -17.22 -6.14
N PHE A 486 -5.46 -18.28 -5.34
CA PHE A 486 -6.13 -18.23 -4.04
C PHE A 486 -5.21 -17.81 -2.88
N GLY A 487 -3.96 -17.38 -3.14
CA GLY A 487 -3.00 -16.99 -2.11
C GLY A 487 -3.50 -15.87 -1.21
N THR A 488 -4.39 -15.03 -1.75
CA THR A 488 -5.06 -13.97 -0.99
C THR A 488 -6.44 -14.35 -0.50
N ALA A 489 -6.97 -15.55 -0.71
CA ALA A 489 -8.33 -15.89 -0.31
C ALA A 489 -8.51 -15.97 1.22
N ARG A 490 -9.76 -15.91 1.70
CA ARG A 490 -10.10 -16.03 3.13
C ARG A 490 -11.29 -16.96 3.37
N LEU A 491 -11.20 -17.74 4.43
CA LEU A 491 -12.28 -18.59 4.93
C LEU A 491 -13.15 -17.83 5.93
N PHE A 492 -14.46 -18.02 5.80
CA PHE A 492 -15.47 -17.53 6.70
C PHE A 492 -16.32 -18.70 7.16
N LYS A 493 -16.71 -18.70 8.44
CA LYS A 493 -17.80 -19.58 8.89
C LYS A 493 -19.09 -19.14 8.18
N VAL A 494 -19.98 -20.08 7.87
CA VAL A 494 -21.20 -19.83 7.06
C VAL A 494 -22.04 -18.67 7.61
N ASP A 495 -22.05 -18.49 8.94
CA ASP A 495 -22.80 -17.43 9.63
C ASP A 495 -22.10 -16.06 9.65
N GLN A 496 -20.81 -16.00 9.29
CA GLN A 496 -20.08 -14.74 9.18
C GLN A 496 -20.33 -14.11 7.81
N THR A 497 -21.04 -12.98 7.80
CA THR A 497 -21.38 -12.23 6.58
C THR A 497 -20.33 -11.18 6.20
N ARG A 498 -19.51 -10.76 7.17
CA ARG A 498 -18.48 -9.73 7.01
C ARG A 498 -17.34 -9.97 8.00
N SER A 499 -16.11 -9.69 7.58
CA SER A 499 -14.93 -9.67 8.43
C SER A 499 -14.22 -8.37 8.17
N ASN A 500 -13.91 -7.67 9.25
CA ASN A 500 -12.89 -6.64 9.16
C ASN A 500 -11.55 -7.37 9.00
N THR A 501 -10.80 -7.01 7.97
CA THR A 501 -9.44 -7.46 7.78
C THR A 501 -8.54 -6.25 7.81
N ASN A 502 -7.41 -6.50 8.41
CA ASN A 502 -6.50 -5.49 8.86
C ASN A 502 -5.29 -5.47 7.86
N ARG A 503 -5.14 -6.58 7.12
CA ARG A 503 -4.31 -6.76 5.92
C ARG A 503 -5.18 -6.65 4.65
N ILE A 504 -5.04 -5.55 3.92
CA ILE A 504 -5.66 -5.32 2.60
C ILE A 504 -4.71 -5.90 1.54
N VAL A 505 -5.20 -6.86 0.77
CA VAL A 505 -4.51 -7.52 -0.35
C VAL A 505 -5.45 -7.59 -1.53
N GLY A 506 -4.91 -7.52 -2.74
CA GLY A 506 -5.66 -7.49 -3.99
C GLY A 506 -5.04 -6.51 -4.98
N THR A 507 -5.58 -6.47 -6.19
CA THR A 507 -5.08 -5.60 -7.26
C THR A 507 -5.85 -4.28 -7.30
N PHE A 508 -5.11 -3.16 -7.33
CA PHE A 508 -5.69 -1.83 -7.42
C PHE A 508 -6.59 -1.69 -8.67
N GLY A 509 -7.69 -0.95 -8.53
CA GLY A 509 -8.74 -0.82 -9.54
C GLY A 509 -9.83 -1.90 -9.48
N TYR A 510 -9.54 -3.11 -8.97
CA TYR A 510 -10.55 -4.16 -8.78
C TYR A 510 -11.11 -4.20 -7.35
N MET A 511 -10.42 -3.57 -6.40
CA MET A 511 -10.81 -3.59 -4.98
C MET A 511 -12.01 -2.68 -4.72
N ALA A 512 -12.97 -3.19 -3.94
CA ALA A 512 -14.15 -2.45 -3.54
C ALA A 512 -13.81 -1.28 -2.59
N PRO A 513 -14.51 -0.13 -2.67
CA PRO A 513 -14.19 1.05 -1.88
C PRO A 513 -14.24 0.80 -0.37
N GLU A 514 -15.23 0.07 0.15
CA GLU A 514 -15.32 -0.24 1.58
C GLU A 514 -14.21 -1.18 2.06
N TYR A 515 -13.67 -2.01 1.16
CA TYR A 515 -12.53 -2.88 1.45
C TYR A 515 -11.23 -2.07 1.50
N VAL A 516 -11.05 -1.13 0.56
CA VAL A 516 -9.88 -0.23 0.50
C VAL A 516 -9.89 0.76 1.66
N LEU A 517 -11.03 1.39 1.93
CA LEU A 517 -11.16 2.46 2.91
C LEU A 517 -11.21 1.95 4.35
N TYR A 518 -11.87 0.81 4.58
CA TYR A 518 -12.19 0.34 5.93
C TYR A 518 -11.72 -1.09 6.22
N GLY A 519 -11.04 -1.75 5.28
CA GLY A 519 -10.66 -3.16 5.44
C GLY A 519 -11.84 -4.11 5.52
N GLN A 520 -13.03 -3.68 5.10
CA GLN A 520 -14.26 -4.48 5.22
C GLN A 520 -14.33 -5.49 4.08
N CYS A 521 -13.99 -6.73 4.38
CA CYS A 521 -14.03 -7.81 3.41
C CYS A 521 -15.32 -8.62 3.57
N SER A 522 -16.04 -8.77 2.47
CA SER A 522 -17.24 -9.61 2.38
C SER A 522 -17.38 -10.20 0.98
N VAL A 523 -18.35 -11.08 0.77
CA VAL A 523 -18.71 -11.58 -0.57
C VAL A 523 -19.03 -10.45 -1.55
N LYS A 524 -19.50 -9.29 -1.04
CA LYS A 524 -19.79 -8.09 -1.86
C LYS A 524 -18.51 -7.41 -2.38
N SER A 525 -17.36 -7.67 -1.78
CA SER A 525 -16.07 -7.16 -2.27
C SER A 525 -15.67 -7.90 -3.56
N ASP A 526 -15.83 -9.22 -3.61
CA ASP A 526 -15.63 -10.00 -4.85
C ASP A 526 -16.66 -9.66 -5.93
N VAL A 527 -17.92 -9.36 -5.54
CA VAL A 527 -18.96 -8.91 -6.49
C VAL A 527 -18.53 -7.61 -7.18
N TYR A 528 -17.94 -6.67 -6.44
CA TYR A 528 -17.40 -5.44 -7.03
C TYR A 528 -16.30 -5.75 -8.05
N SER A 529 -15.32 -6.58 -7.68
CA SER A 529 -14.25 -7.00 -8.60
C SER A 529 -14.79 -7.71 -9.84
N PHE A 530 -15.84 -8.53 -9.69
CA PHE A 530 -16.54 -9.17 -10.80
C PHE A 530 -17.17 -8.14 -11.75
N GLY A 531 -17.81 -7.09 -11.23
CA GLY A 531 -18.38 -6.04 -12.06
C GLY A 531 -17.33 -5.31 -12.89
N ILE A 532 -16.18 -4.98 -12.31
CA ILE A 532 -15.04 -4.40 -13.05
C ILE A 532 -14.56 -5.36 -14.14
N LEU A 533 -14.38 -6.64 -13.81
CA LEU A 533 -13.93 -7.67 -14.75
C LEU A 533 -14.91 -7.84 -15.92
N VAL A 534 -16.23 -7.75 -15.69
CA VAL A 534 -17.23 -7.79 -16.77
C VAL A 534 -17.08 -6.58 -17.70
N LEU A 535 -16.83 -5.38 -17.18
CA LEU A 535 -16.58 -4.20 -18.03
C LEU A 535 -15.31 -4.38 -18.87
N GLU A 536 -14.25 -4.98 -18.33
CA GLU A 536 -13.03 -5.29 -19.10
C GLU A 536 -13.30 -6.30 -20.21
N ILE A 537 -14.07 -7.36 -19.91
CA ILE A 537 -14.45 -8.38 -20.89
C ILE A 537 -15.24 -7.75 -22.04
N ILE A 538 -16.19 -6.86 -21.74
CA ILE A 538 -17.03 -6.23 -22.77
C ILE A 538 -16.26 -5.20 -23.59
N SER A 539 -15.36 -4.45 -22.97
CA SER A 539 -14.61 -3.38 -23.64
C SER A 539 -13.34 -3.84 -24.34
N GLY A 540 -12.78 -4.99 -23.96
CA GLY A 540 -11.46 -5.42 -24.43
C GLY A 540 -10.34 -4.48 -23.96
N LYS A 541 -10.57 -3.68 -22.91
CA LYS A 541 -9.61 -2.69 -22.40
C LYS A 541 -9.38 -2.87 -20.91
N LYS A 542 -8.16 -2.54 -20.47
CA LYS A 542 -7.79 -2.59 -19.05
C LYS A 542 -8.52 -1.50 -18.27
N ASN A 543 -8.87 -1.77 -17.03
CA ASN A 543 -9.56 -0.83 -16.14
C ASN A 543 -8.82 0.52 -15.98
N ASN A 544 -7.48 0.51 -15.95
CA ASN A 544 -6.65 1.71 -15.86
C ASN A 544 -6.37 2.39 -17.21
N SER A 545 -6.96 1.91 -18.31
CA SER A 545 -6.84 2.57 -19.61
C SER A 545 -7.58 3.90 -19.57
N THR A 546 -6.99 4.94 -20.15
CA THR A 546 -7.62 6.26 -20.27
C THR A 546 -8.62 6.24 -21.43
N PHE A 547 -9.88 6.55 -21.15
CA PHE A 547 -10.93 6.71 -22.14
C PHE A 547 -11.20 8.19 -22.36
N HIS A 548 -11.17 8.63 -23.61
CA HIS A 548 -11.59 9.97 -23.98
C HIS A 548 -13.08 9.94 -24.30
N ALA A 549 -13.88 10.54 -23.41
CA ALA A 549 -15.30 10.73 -23.66
C ALA A 549 -15.56 11.92 -24.59
N ASP A 550 -14.69 12.93 -24.55
CA ASP A 550 -14.53 14.07 -25.46
C ASP A 550 -13.09 14.61 -25.35
N SER A 551 -12.67 15.55 -26.20
CA SER A 551 -11.27 16.01 -26.41
C SER A 551 -10.52 16.58 -25.19
N THR A 552 -11.09 16.55 -23.98
CA THR A 552 -10.55 17.19 -22.77
C THR A 552 -10.66 16.38 -21.47
N GLU A 553 -11.38 15.25 -21.40
CA GLU A 553 -11.52 14.45 -20.17
C GLU A 553 -11.05 12.99 -20.34
N SER A 554 -10.07 12.57 -19.52
CA SER A 554 -9.64 11.18 -19.39
C SER A 554 -10.38 10.50 -18.24
N LEU A 555 -11.23 9.52 -18.53
CA LEU A 555 -11.95 8.73 -17.54
C LEU A 555 -11.33 7.32 -17.45
N ASP A 556 -11.35 6.72 -16.26
CA ASP A 556 -11.14 5.27 -16.13
C ASP A 556 -12.32 4.48 -16.72
N LEU A 557 -12.14 3.17 -16.94
CA LEU A 557 -13.16 2.33 -17.58
C LEU A 557 -14.51 2.37 -16.83
N LEU A 558 -14.45 2.43 -15.52
CA LEU A 558 -15.62 2.41 -14.66
C LEU A 558 -16.44 3.71 -14.77
N ASN A 559 -15.78 4.86 -14.83
CA ASN A 559 -16.39 6.18 -15.00
C ASN A 559 -16.87 6.40 -16.43
N PHE A 560 -16.08 5.97 -17.42
CA PHE A 560 -16.50 5.95 -18.82
C PHE A 560 -17.75 5.07 -19.00
N GLY A 561 -17.77 3.89 -18.39
CA GLY A 561 -18.92 2.98 -18.45
C GLY A 561 -20.19 3.57 -17.83
N TRP A 562 -20.06 4.20 -16.66
CA TRP A 562 -21.17 4.87 -15.99
C TRP A 562 -21.75 6.04 -16.80
N LYS A 563 -20.89 6.94 -17.32
CA LYS A 563 -21.29 8.10 -18.13
C LYS A 563 -22.09 7.65 -19.36
N ASN A 564 -21.51 6.74 -20.15
CA ASN A 564 -22.16 6.27 -21.38
C ASN A 564 -23.44 5.48 -21.08
N TRP A 565 -23.50 4.73 -19.98
CA TRP A 565 -24.76 4.10 -19.57
C TRP A 565 -25.81 5.14 -19.18
N ARG A 566 -25.47 6.16 -18.41
CA ARG A 566 -26.42 7.22 -18.02
C ARG A 566 -26.99 7.97 -19.24
N GLU A 567 -26.15 8.22 -20.23
CA GLU A 567 -26.48 8.98 -21.45
C GLU A 567 -27.19 8.15 -22.54
N GLY A 568 -27.34 6.84 -22.33
CA GLY A 568 -27.93 5.92 -23.34
C GLY A 568 -26.97 5.55 -24.48
N THR A 569 -25.67 5.82 -24.32
CA THR A 569 -24.60 5.60 -25.30
C THR A 569 -23.72 4.40 -24.96
N ALA A 570 -24.13 3.50 -24.04
CA ALA A 570 -23.38 2.34 -23.56
C ALA A 570 -22.79 1.42 -24.66
N SER A 571 -23.31 1.46 -25.89
CA SER A 571 -22.70 0.81 -27.05
C SER A 571 -21.26 1.27 -27.35
N SER A 572 -20.87 2.48 -26.94
CA SER A 572 -19.50 2.99 -27.09
C SER A 572 -18.46 2.25 -26.25
N ILE A 573 -18.90 1.55 -25.20
CA ILE A 573 -18.05 0.75 -24.33
C ILE A 573 -17.68 -0.57 -25.00
N VAL A 574 -18.51 -1.05 -25.92
CA VAL A 574 -18.41 -2.39 -26.50
C VAL A 574 -17.22 -2.49 -27.44
N ASP A 575 -16.39 -3.51 -27.23
CA ASP A 575 -15.27 -3.83 -28.10
C ASP A 575 -15.76 -3.98 -29.56
N PRO A 576 -15.14 -3.29 -30.53
CA PRO A 576 -15.48 -3.40 -31.95
C PRO A 576 -15.47 -4.83 -32.51
N VAL A 577 -14.71 -5.76 -31.90
CA VAL A 577 -14.69 -7.19 -32.29
C VAL A 577 -16.02 -7.88 -31.99
N LEU A 578 -16.83 -7.33 -31.07
CA LEU A 578 -18.11 -7.92 -30.62
C LEU A 578 -19.33 -7.49 -31.44
N ARG A 579 -19.14 -6.83 -32.60
CA ARG A 579 -20.22 -6.28 -33.44
C ARG A 579 -21.28 -7.28 -33.90
N ASN A 580 -21.00 -8.59 -33.85
CA ASN A 580 -21.96 -9.66 -34.19
C ASN A 580 -22.71 -10.26 -32.99
N GLY A 581 -22.52 -9.74 -31.77
CA GLY A 581 -23.24 -10.19 -30.58
C GLY A 581 -24.66 -9.64 -30.50
N THR A 582 -25.52 -10.31 -29.73
CA THR A 582 -26.88 -9.81 -29.45
C THR A 582 -26.78 -8.58 -28.58
N ARG A 583 -26.98 -7.39 -29.17
CA ARG A 583 -26.89 -6.08 -28.49
C ARG A 583 -27.57 -6.06 -27.11
N ASN A 584 -28.73 -6.71 -26.99
CA ASN A 584 -29.49 -6.77 -25.73
C ASN A 584 -28.75 -7.54 -24.62
N GLU A 585 -28.06 -8.64 -24.95
CA GLU A 585 -27.28 -9.40 -23.97
C GLU A 585 -26.08 -8.60 -23.47
N ILE A 586 -25.40 -7.89 -24.37
CA ILE A 586 -24.25 -7.03 -24.03
C ILE A 586 -24.70 -5.89 -23.11
N MET A 587 -25.76 -5.18 -23.48
CA MET A 587 -26.32 -4.08 -22.67
C MET A 587 -26.77 -4.59 -21.29
N ARG A 588 -27.37 -5.77 -21.24
CA ARG A 588 -27.75 -6.43 -19.98
C ARG A 588 -26.52 -6.73 -19.12
N CYS A 589 -25.44 -7.22 -19.70
CA CYS A 589 -24.20 -7.47 -18.95
C CYS A 589 -23.55 -6.18 -18.43
N ILE A 590 -23.55 -5.10 -19.22
CA ILE A 590 -23.10 -3.77 -18.77
C ILE A 590 -23.93 -3.32 -17.55
N HIS A 591 -25.25 -3.43 -17.65
CA HIS A 591 -26.15 -3.05 -16.57
C HIS A 591 -25.92 -3.88 -15.29
N ILE A 592 -25.77 -5.20 -15.41
CA ILE A 592 -25.42 -6.08 -14.28
C ILE A 592 -24.05 -5.70 -13.69
N ALA A 593 -23.06 -5.38 -14.52
CA ALA A 593 -21.76 -4.92 -14.06
C ALA A 593 -21.87 -3.62 -13.23
N LEU A 594 -22.70 -2.67 -13.67
CA LEU A 594 -22.97 -1.43 -12.95
C LEU A 594 -23.69 -1.65 -11.61
N LEU A 595 -24.57 -2.65 -11.52
CA LEU A 595 -25.15 -3.10 -10.24
C LEU A 595 -24.11 -3.73 -9.32
N CYS A 596 -23.12 -4.43 -9.87
CA CYS A 596 -22.05 -5.06 -9.09
C CYS A 596 -21.06 -4.04 -8.50
N VAL A 597 -20.84 -2.89 -9.15
CA VAL A 597 -19.85 -1.86 -8.76
C VAL A 597 -20.46 -0.68 -8.00
N GLN A 598 -21.63 -0.87 -7.38
CA GLN A 598 -22.25 0.15 -6.53
C GLN A 598 -21.33 0.54 -5.36
N GLU A 599 -21.32 1.82 -4.99
CA GLU A 599 -20.43 2.36 -3.96
C GLU A 599 -20.70 1.69 -2.60
N ASN A 600 -21.98 1.62 -2.21
CA ASN A 600 -22.40 0.90 -1.01
C ASN A 600 -22.52 -0.61 -1.28
N ALA A 601 -21.83 -1.40 -0.48
CA ALA A 601 -21.82 -2.86 -0.59
C ALA A 601 -23.22 -3.50 -0.41
N ALA A 602 -24.14 -2.86 0.31
CA ALA A 602 -25.50 -3.36 0.50
C ALA A 602 -26.28 -3.41 -0.82
N ASP A 603 -26.07 -2.42 -1.70
CA ASP A 603 -26.82 -2.24 -2.94
C ASP A 603 -26.36 -3.17 -4.06
N ARG A 604 -25.19 -3.81 -3.89
CA ARG A 604 -24.68 -4.80 -4.83
C ARG A 604 -25.50 -6.10 -4.79
N PRO A 605 -25.76 -6.78 -5.91
CA PRO A 605 -26.41 -8.08 -5.91
C PRO A 605 -25.52 -9.16 -5.24
N THR A 606 -26.12 -10.31 -4.89
CA THR A 606 -25.34 -11.52 -4.55
C THR A 606 -24.93 -12.25 -5.83
N MET A 607 -23.93 -13.13 -5.79
CA MET A 607 -23.55 -13.92 -6.97
C MET A 607 -24.66 -14.88 -7.45
N ALA A 608 -25.56 -15.32 -6.57
CA ALA A 608 -26.77 -16.05 -6.96
C ALA A 608 -27.72 -15.16 -7.77
N SER A 609 -27.97 -13.93 -7.29
CA SER A 609 -28.76 -12.94 -8.01
C SER A 609 -28.11 -12.60 -9.36
N VAL A 610 -26.80 -12.39 -9.42
CA VAL A 610 -26.05 -12.17 -10.67
C VAL A 610 -26.23 -13.34 -11.62
N SER A 611 -26.06 -14.57 -11.13
CA SER A 611 -26.25 -15.78 -11.94
C SER A 611 -27.68 -15.89 -12.46
N PHE A 612 -28.69 -15.56 -11.65
CA PHE A 612 -30.08 -15.51 -12.10
C PHE A 612 -30.30 -14.44 -13.18
N MET A 613 -29.79 -13.22 -12.98
CA MET A 613 -29.92 -12.11 -13.92
C MET A 613 -29.25 -12.41 -15.27
N LEU A 614 -28.10 -13.11 -15.27
CA LEU A 614 -27.40 -13.55 -16.48
C LEU A 614 -28.13 -14.66 -17.26
N ASN A 615 -29.01 -15.43 -16.62
CA ASN A 615 -29.73 -16.54 -17.25
C ASN A 615 -31.20 -16.22 -17.59
N SER A 616 -31.78 -15.16 -17.01
CA SER A 616 -33.20 -14.83 -17.15
C SER A 616 -33.42 -13.57 -17.97
N PHE A 617 -33.58 -13.70 -19.29
CA PHE A 617 -33.71 -12.54 -20.20
C PHE A 617 -35.04 -11.79 -20.10
N SER A 618 -36.03 -12.33 -19.38
CA SER A 618 -37.37 -11.75 -19.22
C SER A 618 -37.59 -10.96 -17.92
N SER A 619 -36.62 -10.96 -17.00
CA SER A 619 -36.74 -10.26 -15.71
C SER A 619 -36.33 -8.80 -15.83
N SER A 620 -37.14 -7.88 -15.30
CA SER A 620 -36.74 -6.50 -15.06
C SER A 620 -35.58 -6.46 -14.07
N LEU A 621 -34.63 -5.56 -14.31
CA LEU A 621 -33.45 -5.37 -13.46
C LEU A 621 -33.61 -4.06 -12.66
N PRO A 622 -33.13 -4.01 -11.40
CA PRO A 622 -33.15 -2.78 -10.63
C PRO A 622 -32.23 -1.73 -11.27
N LEU A 623 -32.55 -0.45 -11.11
CA LEU A 623 -31.69 0.63 -11.62
C LEU A 623 -30.45 0.80 -10.73
N PRO A 624 -29.24 0.87 -11.31
CA PRO A 624 -28.04 1.31 -10.62
C PRO A 624 -28.21 2.73 -10.03
N SER A 625 -27.75 2.96 -8.80
CA SER A 625 -27.81 4.28 -8.15
C SER A 625 -26.66 5.19 -8.57
N GLU A 626 -26.89 6.51 -8.55
CA GLU A 626 -25.87 7.51 -8.89
C GLU A 626 -24.66 7.46 -7.94
N ARG A 627 -23.45 7.43 -8.51
CA ARG A 627 -22.19 7.50 -7.75
C ARG A 627 -21.93 8.92 -7.25
N ARG A 628 -21.58 9.08 -5.97
CA ARG A 628 -21.40 10.38 -5.30
C ARG A 628 -20.05 11.08 -5.56
N PHE A 629 -19.14 10.49 -6.33
CA PHE A 629 -17.83 11.07 -6.63
C PHE A 629 -17.58 11.22 -8.14
N LEU A 630 -18.03 12.33 -8.71
CA LEU A 630 -17.46 12.92 -9.92
C LEU A 630 -16.45 13.99 -9.46
N VAL A 631 -15.19 13.58 -9.23
CA VAL A 631 -14.09 14.55 -9.07
C VAL A 631 -13.33 14.58 -10.39
N ASN A 632 -13.54 15.66 -11.14
CA ASN A 632 -12.87 15.94 -12.41
C ASN A 632 -11.35 16.08 -12.19
N TYR A 633 -10.58 15.14 -12.73
CA TYR A 633 -9.16 15.33 -13.03
C TYR A 633 -9.04 15.95 -14.44
N SER A 634 -9.07 17.28 -14.53
CA SER A 634 -8.51 17.99 -15.69
C SER A 634 -8.17 19.44 -15.33
N SER A 635 -6.93 19.83 -15.62
CA SER A 635 -6.35 21.14 -15.35
C SER A 635 -7.04 22.29 -16.11
N SER A 636 -7.37 23.38 -15.42
CA SER A 636 -6.88 24.73 -15.77
C SER A 636 -7.32 25.76 -14.72
N SER A 637 -6.36 26.60 -14.37
CA SER A 637 -6.46 27.74 -13.47
C SER A 637 -7.60 28.70 -13.88
N GLN A 638 -8.47 29.06 -12.93
CA GLN A 638 -8.81 30.45 -12.58
C GLN A 638 -9.93 30.52 -11.51
N THR A 639 -9.58 31.10 -10.36
CA THR A 639 -10.42 31.87 -9.43
C THR A 639 -11.79 31.31 -9.03
N MET A 640 -11.86 30.63 -7.88
CA MET A 640 -13.07 30.64 -7.05
C MET A 640 -13.02 31.84 -6.09
N ALA A 641 -13.83 32.86 -6.39
CA ALA A 641 -14.17 33.89 -5.43
C ALA A 641 -15.08 33.28 -4.35
N LEU A 642 -14.61 33.36 -3.10
CA LEU A 642 -15.35 33.04 -1.89
C LEU A 642 -16.59 33.96 -1.80
N ARG A 643 -17.79 33.38 -1.65
CA ARG A 643 -18.96 34.13 -1.16
C ARG A 643 -19.15 33.81 0.31
N HIS A 644 -18.69 34.76 1.12
CA HIS A 644 -19.09 34.95 2.51
C HIS A 644 -20.59 35.18 2.60
N GLU A 645 -21.25 34.48 3.53
CA GLU A 645 -22.55 34.88 4.06
C GLU A 645 -22.39 36.21 4.81
N SER A 646 -23.20 37.20 4.42
CA SER A 646 -23.61 38.29 5.31
C SER A 646 -25.08 38.61 5.04
N SER A 647 -25.84 38.68 6.12
CA SER A 647 -27.25 39.02 6.16
C SER A 647 -27.44 40.48 5.80
N GLU A 648 -28.35 40.78 4.87
CA GLU A 648 -29.19 41.98 4.95
C GLU A 648 -30.39 41.89 3.99
N THR A 649 -31.56 42.19 4.54
CA THR A 649 -32.88 42.25 3.91
C THR A 649 -32.98 43.39 2.90
N THR A 650 -33.37 43.09 1.65
CA THR A 650 -34.26 43.97 0.87
C THR A 650 -35.00 43.20 -0.23
N ARG A 651 -36.31 43.49 -0.35
CA ARG A 651 -37.23 42.97 -1.36
C ARG A 651 -36.95 43.59 -2.73
N SER A 652 -36.79 42.79 -3.78
CA SER A 652 -37.58 42.93 -5.02
C SER A 652 -37.49 41.65 -5.86
N SER A 653 -38.59 41.39 -6.56
CA SER A 653 -38.88 40.30 -7.48
C SER A 653 -37.95 40.28 -8.70
N ASP A 654 -37.56 39.08 -9.16
CA ASP A 654 -37.90 38.54 -10.50
C ASP A 654 -37.26 37.16 -10.74
N GLU A 655 -37.91 36.39 -11.61
CA GLU A 655 -37.89 34.94 -11.79
C GLU A 655 -36.62 34.37 -12.46
N HIS A 656 -36.20 33.17 -12.04
CA HIS A 656 -35.84 31.98 -12.86
C HIS A 656 -34.88 31.05 -12.08
N GLY A 657 -35.44 30.03 -11.41
CA GLY A 657 -34.68 28.92 -10.82
C GLY A 657 -34.69 27.71 -11.75
N SER A 658 -33.55 27.36 -12.33
CA SER A 658 -33.34 26.08 -13.04
C SER A 658 -32.67 25.09 -12.09
N ASN A 659 -33.47 24.19 -11.51
CA ASN A 659 -33.01 22.95 -10.88
C ASN A 659 -32.80 21.92 -12.00
N SER A 660 -31.55 21.54 -12.30
CA SER A 660 -31.28 20.46 -13.26
C SER A 660 -31.18 19.10 -12.56
N ASN A 661 -32.32 18.50 -12.22
CA ASN A 661 -32.44 17.05 -12.07
C ASN A 661 -32.99 16.51 -13.38
N GLN A 662 -32.13 16.11 -14.32
CA GLN A 662 -32.57 15.36 -15.51
C GLN A 662 -32.52 13.85 -15.24
N PRO A 663 -33.60 13.09 -15.50
CA PRO A 663 -33.61 11.63 -15.39
C PRO A 663 -32.74 10.98 -16.50
N SER A 664 -32.17 9.80 -16.23
CA SER A 664 -31.37 9.06 -17.21
C SER A 664 -32.26 8.57 -18.35
N ARG A 665 -31.75 8.62 -19.59
CA ARG A 665 -32.43 8.04 -20.76
C ARG A 665 -32.65 6.53 -20.65
N ASN A 666 -31.90 5.84 -19.81
CA ASN A 666 -32.04 4.41 -19.54
C ASN A 666 -32.99 4.09 -18.36
N ASP A 667 -33.60 5.11 -17.73
CA ASP A 667 -34.62 4.93 -16.68
C ASP A 667 -35.96 4.41 -17.24
N LEU A 668 -36.14 4.42 -18.56
CA LEU A 668 -37.28 3.79 -19.24
C LEU A 668 -36.94 2.32 -19.52
N SER A 669 -37.51 1.45 -18.67
CA SER A 669 -37.59 -0.01 -18.76
C SER A 669 -37.01 -0.66 -20.03
N ILE A 670 -36.03 -1.56 -19.86
CA ILE A 670 -35.65 -2.57 -20.86
C ILE A 670 -36.84 -3.55 -21.00
N THR A 671 -37.87 -3.11 -21.70
CA THR A 671 -39.02 -3.91 -22.13
C THR A 671 -39.33 -3.53 -23.56
N GLU A 672 -38.69 -4.20 -24.50
CA GLU A 672 -39.33 -4.44 -25.80
C GLU A 672 -39.19 -5.92 -26.13
N LEU A 673 -40.31 -6.62 -25.94
CA LEU A 673 -40.63 -7.88 -26.61
C LEU A 673 -40.86 -7.58 -28.09
N TYR A 674 -40.11 -8.23 -28.97
CA TYR A 674 -40.61 -8.58 -30.30
C TYR A 674 -40.51 -10.11 -30.48
N PRO A 675 -41.56 -10.75 -31.02
CA PRO A 675 -41.67 -12.21 -31.03
C PRO A 675 -40.73 -12.84 -32.06
N ARG A 676 -40.04 -13.89 -31.59
CA ARG A 676 -39.32 -14.99 -32.28
C ARG A 676 -38.73 -14.75 -33.66
#